data_AF-A0AAD9PZ28-F1
#
_entry.id   AF-A0AAD9PZ28-F1
#
_cell.length_a   1.000
_cell.length_b   1.000
_cell.length_c   1.000
_cell.angle_alpha   90.00
_cell.angle_beta   90.00
_cell.angle_gamma   90.00
#
_symmetry.space_group_name_H-M   'P 1'
#
loop_
_entity.id
_entity.type
_entity.pdbx_description
1 polymer ?
#
loop_
_entity_poly.entity_id
_entity_poly.type
_entity_poly.pdbx_seq_one_letter_code
_entity_poly.pdbx_strand_id
1 'polypeptide(L)'
;MSSSKRPRFCTDFYRQTKTKASKTRRQNLKSNKPQKKCDIEVLFTKEKNYGGEKIQASAVDGSLPSLAKNREIKTSRCSRSTKNRSCNRFNTVSKLPASKRGNTKCYIEAIPDEVLLLICSYLQERDLCRFGQTCSRLNTICEDGCLWRSLYTQIFDMKKPMVKTFEGVYIVAEAEDDSCWKKCLSRLYSSHHVHPTAAKQKTYHETIKDALEAAETDGVIIVHCGVYDEQLSVTKPVAIIGAAFGEPDSVVIQSNSSTVVAFSGGASCGFLGHLTLKVSGATVFVHGRGARPTVSQCLISDSENVGIFVTDGAQGTYEDCEIKNVKLAGVWVRNQASPVMRRNKVHHGRDVGFFIFDYGLGYYEGNDVYNNRIAGFEIRSGANPTVVGCKVHHGMTGGIYCHDDARGEFLENKIFSNTYAGVWITSQSNPTIKNNEIYDGQQGGVYVFGEGKGLIEGNNIHDNALAGIQIRTKSNPIVRCNRIHNGLHGGIYVHEEGMGLIEDNEINNNTLAGVWITTGSTPTLRHNRIHSGKQVGVYFYDGGCGVLEDNEIFNHKYSGIQIRSGSNPTINRNKIWGGQNGGVLVYNGGLGLLEENEIFDNAMAGVWIKTESNPVLRRNKIHHGREGGVCVFNCGKGVLENNDIFQNALTGVLISTSSFPVLKSNRIFDGGAAGIEITNCAGGVLEGNEIFNNRFDGICLATGVKPQLSSECTTCGTSDGFAICVSCVKGCHDGHNVEFVRRDRFFCDCGAGSSGVHCKLVSEKCWSLSSRVQAVRLASGVQIESHAQEDSRNQSLCL
;
A
#
# COMPACT_ATOMS: atom_id res chain seq x y z
N MET A 1 46.72 -44.60 0.24
CA MET A 1 48.07 -44.34 -0.33
C MET A 1 47.93 -43.76 -1.72
N SER A 2 49.02 -43.23 -2.29
CA SER A 2 49.28 -43.02 -3.73
C SER A 2 48.33 -42.13 -4.58
N SER A 3 48.95 -41.39 -5.52
CA SER A 3 48.42 -40.98 -6.83
C SER A 3 46.90 -40.78 -7.00
N SER A 4 46.41 -39.56 -6.75
CA SER A 4 45.27 -39.01 -7.49
C SER A 4 45.78 -38.16 -8.66
N LYS A 5 45.23 -38.34 -9.86
CA LYS A 5 45.62 -37.56 -11.06
C LYS A 5 44.94 -36.19 -11.02
N ARG A 6 45.65 -35.16 -10.56
CA ARG A 6 45.16 -33.76 -10.65
C ARG A 6 44.91 -33.37 -12.13
N PRO A 7 43.76 -32.76 -12.48
CA PRO A 7 43.42 -32.41 -13.86
C PRO A 7 44.26 -31.23 -14.41
N ARG A 8 44.56 -31.25 -15.71
CA ARG A 8 45.52 -30.35 -16.39
C ARG A 8 44.94 -28.96 -16.79
N PHE A 9 44.12 -28.35 -15.94
CA PHE A 9 43.33 -27.16 -16.32
C PHE A 9 44.17 -25.99 -16.86
N CYS A 10 45.30 -25.63 -16.24
CA CYS A 10 46.12 -24.49 -16.71
C CYS A 10 46.61 -24.66 -18.16
N THR A 11 47.14 -25.83 -18.55
CA THR A 11 47.72 -26.02 -19.89
C THR A 11 46.67 -26.05 -20.99
N ASP A 12 45.50 -26.64 -20.73
CA ASP A 12 44.45 -26.76 -21.74
C ASP A 12 43.57 -25.49 -21.82
N PHE A 13 43.45 -24.71 -20.74
CA PHE A 13 42.89 -23.35 -20.79
C PHE A 13 43.77 -22.41 -21.63
N TYR A 14 45.10 -22.46 -21.49
CA TYR A 14 46.03 -21.69 -22.34
C TYR A 14 45.97 -22.07 -23.83
N ARG A 15 45.56 -23.29 -24.16
CA ARG A 15 45.26 -23.72 -25.54
C ARG A 15 43.92 -23.17 -26.04
N GLN A 16 42.88 -23.19 -25.20
CA GLN A 16 41.54 -22.68 -25.55
C GLN A 16 41.50 -21.15 -25.67
N THR A 17 42.24 -20.42 -24.84
CA THR A 17 42.35 -18.95 -24.94
C THR A 17 43.15 -18.52 -26.17
N LYS A 18 44.29 -19.15 -26.49
CA LYS A 18 45.04 -18.88 -27.73
C LYS A 18 44.22 -19.19 -29.00
N THR A 19 43.35 -20.21 -28.99
CA THR A 19 42.47 -20.54 -30.13
C THR A 19 41.26 -19.61 -30.27
N LYS A 20 40.68 -19.11 -29.17
CA LYS A 20 39.66 -18.03 -29.24
C LYS A 20 40.29 -16.70 -29.68
N ALA A 21 41.38 -16.26 -29.04
CA ALA A 21 42.05 -14.99 -29.34
C ALA A 21 42.57 -14.91 -30.79
N SER A 22 43.09 -16.00 -31.35
CA SER A 22 43.58 -16.03 -32.74
C SER A 22 42.48 -15.95 -33.80
N LYS A 23 41.22 -16.29 -33.49
CA LYS A 23 40.08 -16.06 -34.39
C LYS A 23 39.62 -14.60 -34.34
N THR A 24 39.35 -14.05 -33.16
CA THR A 24 38.87 -12.66 -33.01
C THR A 24 39.89 -11.63 -33.53
N ARG A 25 41.20 -11.92 -33.39
CA ARG A 25 42.29 -11.03 -33.86
C ARG A 25 42.59 -11.14 -35.36
N ARG A 26 41.80 -11.88 -36.15
CA ARG A 26 42.03 -12.09 -37.59
C ARG A 26 41.01 -11.43 -38.54
N GLN A 27 39.94 -10.79 -38.05
CA GLN A 27 38.94 -10.12 -38.91
C GLN A 27 39.06 -8.58 -38.98
N ASN A 28 39.53 -7.91 -37.92
CA ASN A 28 39.54 -6.44 -37.87
C ASN A 28 40.91 -5.82 -38.22
N LEU A 29 41.34 -5.97 -39.48
CA LEU A 29 42.57 -5.32 -39.97
C LEU A 29 42.56 -5.01 -41.49
N LYS A 30 41.56 -4.26 -41.98
CA LYS A 30 41.61 -3.55 -43.29
C LYS A 30 40.49 -2.50 -43.49
N SER A 31 40.72 -1.26 -43.05
CA SER A 31 40.17 0.01 -43.60
C SER A 31 40.63 1.21 -42.75
N ASN A 32 40.42 2.45 -43.22
CA ASN A 32 41.11 3.65 -42.73
C ASN A 32 40.28 4.57 -41.82
N LYS A 33 41.01 5.27 -40.92
CA LYS A 33 40.89 6.68 -40.43
C LYS A 33 39.65 7.52 -40.80
N PRO A 34 39.23 8.51 -39.95
CA PRO A 34 40.12 9.39 -39.16
C PRO A 34 39.72 9.66 -37.69
N GLN A 35 40.40 10.64 -37.07
CA GLN A 35 40.44 10.93 -35.63
C GLN A 35 39.27 11.80 -35.11
N LYS A 36 38.96 11.65 -33.82
CA LYS A 36 38.83 12.77 -32.87
C LYS A 36 39.31 12.33 -31.47
N LYS A 37 39.86 13.25 -30.69
CA LYS A 37 40.34 13.02 -29.31
C LYS A 37 39.22 13.24 -28.29
N CYS A 38 39.27 12.50 -27.19
CA CYS A 38 38.89 12.97 -25.85
C CYS A 38 39.88 12.36 -24.85
N ASP A 39 40.70 13.19 -24.22
CA ASP A 39 41.61 12.81 -23.13
C ASP A 39 40.99 13.30 -21.81
N ILE A 40 40.86 12.45 -20.79
CA ILE A 40 40.49 12.85 -19.41
C ILE A 40 41.37 12.09 -18.41
N GLU A 41 42.44 12.75 -17.96
CA GLU A 41 42.99 12.53 -16.63
C GLU A 41 42.39 13.55 -15.65
N VAL A 42 42.40 13.22 -14.36
CA VAL A 42 41.87 14.07 -13.28
C VAL A 42 43.04 14.51 -12.41
N LEU A 43 43.09 15.81 -12.03
CA LEU A 43 43.19 16.29 -10.64
C LEU A 43 43.50 17.80 -10.52
N PHE A 44 42.80 18.45 -9.57
CA PHE A 44 43.05 19.76 -8.94
C PHE A 44 43.29 21.03 -9.80
N THR A 45 42.39 22.02 -9.69
CA THR A 45 42.67 23.23 -8.86
C THR A 45 41.46 24.16 -8.61
N LYS A 46 41.56 24.87 -7.47
CA LYS A 46 41.03 26.19 -7.05
C LYS A 46 40.72 27.23 -8.18
N GLU A 47 39.86 28.26 -8.05
CA GLU A 47 38.92 28.76 -7.01
C GLU A 47 38.16 30.04 -7.54
N LYS A 48 37.09 30.51 -6.84
CA LYS A 48 36.44 31.87 -6.86
C LYS A 48 35.24 32.20 -7.80
N ASN A 49 34.06 32.27 -7.16
CA ASN A 49 33.07 33.38 -7.05
C ASN A 49 32.55 34.20 -8.26
N TYR A 50 31.22 34.43 -8.34
CA TYR A 50 30.55 35.69 -7.93
C TYR A 50 28.99 35.64 -8.01
N GLY A 51 28.28 36.27 -7.05
CA GLY A 51 26.79 36.43 -7.01
C GLY A 51 25.99 35.16 -6.60
N GLY A 52 24.84 35.19 -5.91
CA GLY A 52 23.95 36.26 -5.42
C GLY A 52 22.48 35.96 -5.85
N GLU A 53 21.44 35.90 -5.01
CA GLU A 53 21.22 36.24 -3.58
C GLU A 53 20.15 35.35 -2.89
N LYS A 54 20.21 35.21 -1.55
CA LYS A 54 19.11 35.10 -0.51
C LYS A 54 17.93 34.08 -0.73
N ILE A 55 17.13 33.62 0.26
CA ILE A 55 16.81 34.06 1.64
C ILE A 55 16.86 32.88 2.65
N GLN A 56 17.40 33.19 3.83
CA GLN A 56 17.26 32.63 5.20
C GLN A 56 16.53 31.29 5.49
N ALA A 57 17.21 30.47 6.31
CA ALA A 57 16.64 29.86 7.53
C ALA A 57 17.59 30.14 8.73
N SER A 58 17.11 30.05 9.97
CA SER A 58 17.78 30.60 11.16
C SER A 58 18.81 29.66 11.83
N ALA A 59 19.85 30.24 12.43
CA ALA A 59 20.85 29.55 13.25
C ALA A 59 20.53 29.62 14.76
N VAL A 60 21.09 28.67 15.51
CA VAL A 60 21.35 28.77 16.97
C VAL A 60 22.81 28.34 17.18
N ASP A 61 23.52 29.00 18.11
CA ASP A 61 24.98 29.01 18.21
C ASP A 61 25.51 28.46 19.56
N GLY A 62 26.80 28.14 19.61
CA GLY A 62 27.52 27.59 20.78
C GLY A 62 28.77 26.80 20.33
N SER A 63 29.90 27.44 20.00
CA SER A 63 30.94 27.92 20.93
C SER A 63 31.52 26.79 21.81
N LEU A 64 32.83 26.46 21.80
CA LEU A 64 33.98 27.26 22.25
C LEU A 64 35.33 26.64 21.72
N PRO A 65 36.55 27.16 22.02
CA PRO A 65 37.50 27.46 20.94
C PRO A 65 38.87 26.74 20.97
N SER A 66 39.72 27.11 20.00
CA SER A 66 41.14 26.78 19.87
C SER A 66 42.07 27.42 20.92
N LEU A 67 43.18 26.75 21.27
CA LEU A 67 44.56 27.25 21.03
C LEU A 67 45.62 26.17 21.40
N ALA A 68 46.93 26.47 21.32
CA ALA A 68 47.98 25.46 21.14
C ALA A 68 49.31 25.68 21.89
N LYS A 69 50.11 24.59 21.93
CA LYS A 69 51.58 24.45 22.13
C LYS A 69 52.19 24.37 23.54
N ASN A 70 53.31 23.61 23.55
CA ASN A 70 54.45 23.62 24.49
C ASN A 70 54.24 22.90 25.86
N ARG A 71 54.96 21.79 26.15
CA ARG A 71 56.38 21.64 26.64
C ARG A 71 56.45 21.80 28.19
N GLU A 72 57.21 21.06 29.02
CA GLU A 72 58.55 20.41 28.88
C GLU A 72 58.79 19.11 29.71
N ILE A 73 59.58 18.18 29.13
CA ILE A 73 60.84 17.52 29.61
C ILE A 73 60.93 16.86 31.02
N LYS A 74 61.29 15.54 31.04
CA LYS A 74 62.37 14.81 31.81
C LYS A 74 62.15 13.28 31.67
N THR A 75 63.12 12.35 31.65
CA THR A 75 64.59 12.39 31.89
C THR A 75 65.37 11.32 31.08
N SER A 76 66.67 11.50 30.86
CA SER A 76 67.66 10.50 30.35
C SER A 76 68.27 9.65 31.50
N ARG A 77 69.01 8.53 31.37
CA ARG A 77 70.01 8.01 30.36
C ARG A 77 69.92 6.47 30.27
N CYS A 78 70.08 5.83 29.10
CA CYS A 78 71.33 5.29 28.50
C CYS A 78 72.00 4.17 29.32
N SER A 79 72.36 2.97 28.81
CA SER A 79 72.57 2.48 27.43
C SER A 79 72.06 1.01 27.28
N ARG A 80 72.44 0.07 26.39
CA ARG A 80 73.49 -0.15 25.34
C ARG A 80 73.04 -1.36 24.48
N SER A 81 73.43 -1.64 23.22
CA SER A 81 73.59 -0.82 22.00
C SER A 81 73.88 -1.69 20.75
N THR A 82 73.14 -1.53 19.65
CA THR A 82 73.66 -1.67 18.25
C THR A 82 72.75 -0.91 17.27
N LYS A 83 73.22 -0.59 16.06
CA LYS A 83 72.60 0.41 15.17
C LYS A 83 71.88 -0.21 13.97
N ASN A 84 70.65 0.26 13.71
CA ASN A 84 70.07 0.23 12.37
C ASN A 84 70.91 1.07 11.38
N ARG A 85 70.96 0.64 10.12
CA ARG A 85 71.32 1.48 8.96
C ARG A 85 70.44 1.13 7.77
N SER A 86 69.79 2.13 7.19
CA SER A 86 69.25 2.06 5.83
C SER A 86 70.39 2.08 4.81
N CYS A 87 70.12 1.61 3.59
CA CYS A 87 71.09 1.68 2.49
C CYS A 87 70.39 1.91 1.14
N ASN A 88 70.05 3.16 0.84
CA ASN A 88 69.84 3.58 -0.55
C ASN A 88 71.22 3.69 -1.22
N ARG A 89 71.41 3.02 -2.35
CA ARG A 89 72.51 3.34 -3.29
C ARG A 89 72.05 3.24 -4.74
N PHE A 90 72.31 4.32 -5.48
CA PHE A 90 72.14 4.38 -6.93
C PHE A 90 73.18 3.49 -7.62
N ASN A 91 72.79 2.82 -8.70
CA ASN A 91 73.72 2.17 -9.62
C ASN A 91 74.39 3.21 -10.51
N THR A 92 75.63 3.57 -10.21
CA THR A 92 76.55 4.25 -11.15
C THR A 92 77.48 3.22 -11.78
N VAL A 93 77.32 2.99 -13.09
CA VAL A 93 78.07 1.95 -13.82
C VAL A 93 79.47 2.45 -14.18
N SER A 94 80.48 2.04 -13.39
CA SER A 94 81.89 2.24 -13.73
C SER A 94 82.35 1.19 -14.75
N LYS A 95 82.93 1.64 -15.86
CA LYS A 95 83.52 0.75 -16.87
C LYS A 95 84.82 0.14 -16.34
N LEU A 96 84.93 -1.18 -16.37
CA LEU A 96 86.19 -1.94 -16.30
C LEU A 96 86.19 -3.00 -17.42
N PRO A 97 87.37 -3.44 -17.91
CA PRO A 97 87.50 -4.06 -19.23
C PRO A 97 86.99 -5.51 -19.31
N ALA A 98 86.63 -5.92 -20.52
CA ALA A 98 86.06 -7.23 -20.82
C ALA A 98 87.08 -8.38 -20.76
N SER A 99 87.39 -8.88 -19.55
CA SER A 99 88.08 -10.16 -19.37
C SER A 99 87.09 -11.33 -19.49
N LYS A 100 87.35 -12.25 -20.43
CA LYS A 100 86.52 -13.43 -20.74
C LYS A 100 86.09 -14.19 -19.47
N ARG A 101 84.79 -14.16 -19.13
CA ARG A 101 84.13 -15.14 -18.26
C ARG A 101 83.01 -15.83 -19.03
N GLY A 102 82.71 -17.07 -18.66
CA GLY A 102 81.82 -17.95 -19.41
C GLY A 102 80.40 -17.42 -19.57
N ASN A 103 79.70 -17.91 -20.60
CA ASN A 103 78.35 -17.50 -20.98
C ASN A 103 77.28 -18.05 -20.02
N THR A 104 77.29 -17.60 -18.76
CA THR A 104 76.23 -17.86 -17.78
C THR A 104 75.00 -17.02 -18.12
N LYS A 105 74.27 -17.43 -19.17
CA LYS A 105 72.88 -17.00 -19.35
C LYS A 105 72.14 -17.24 -18.03
N CYS A 106 71.40 -16.25 -17.54
CA CYS A 106 70.50 -16.48 -16.44
C CYS A 106 69.43 -17.48 -16.92
N TYR A 107 69.44 -18.70 -16.40
CA TYR A 107 68.55 -19.75 -16.89
C TYR A 107 67.07 -19.37 -16.71
N ILE A 108 66.74 -18.61 -15.65
CA ILE A 108 65.41 -18.03 -15.42
C ILE A 108 65.02 -17.05 -16.55
N GLU A 109 65.95 -16.30 -17.12
CA GLU A 109 65.66 -15.41 -18.25
C GLU A 109 65.36 -16.19 -19.54
N ALA A 110 65.96 -17.38 -19.70
CA ALA A 110 65.83 -18.23 -20.89
C ALA A 110 64.59 -19.14 -20.91
N ILE A 111 63.89 -19.31 -19.77
CA ILE A 111 62.66 -20.12 -19.70
C ILE A 111 61.45 -19.28 -20.19
N PRO A 112 60.53 -19.82 -21.01
CA PRO A 112 59.31 -19.13 -21.42
C PRO A 112 58.35 -18.89 -20.25
N ASP A 113 57.58 -17.79 -20.30
CA ASP A 113 56.62 -17.46 -19.23
C ASP A 113 55.53 -18.52 -19.06
N GLU A 114 55.08 -19.22 -20.11
CA GLU A 114 54.12 -20.33 -19.95
C GLU A 114 54.69 -21.51 -19.15
N VAL A 115 56.02 -21.70 -19.13
CA VAL A 115 56.68 -22.73 -18.33
C VAL A 115 56.84 -22.27 -16.89
N LEU A 116 57.17 -20.99 -16.66
CA LEU A 116 57.23 -20.41 -15.32
C LEU A 116 55.85 -20.36 -14.66
N LEU A 117 54.80 -19.95 -15.38
CA LEU A 117 53.40 -20.02 -14.94
C LEU A 117 52.98 -21.47 -14.61
N LEU A 118 53.35 -22.44 -15.44
CA LEU A 118 53.08 -23.85 -15.15
C LEU A 118 53.78 -24.32 -13.87
N ILE A 119 55.04 -23.95 -13.65
CA ILE A 119 55.76 -24.23 -12.40
C ILE A 119 55.05 -23.57 -11.20
N CYS A 120 54.70 -22.29 -11.31
CA CYS A 120 53.97 -21.56 -10.28
C CYS A 120 52.60 -22.17 -9.96
N SER A 121 51.91 -22.77 -10.94
CA SER A 121 50.62 -23.45 -10.72
C SER A 121 50.69 -24.70 -9.84
N TYR A 122 51.89 -25.15 -9.47
CA TYR A 122 52.11 -26.22 -8.48
C TYR A 122 52.55 -25.71 -7.09
N LEU A 123 52.79 -24.41 -6.92
CA LEU A 123 53.23 -23.81 -5.65
C LEU A 123 52.04 -23.42 -4.76
N GLN A 124 52.25 -23.49 -3.44
CA GLN A 124 51.32 -22.97 -2.43
C GLN A 124 51.48 -21.45 -2.27
N GLU A 125 50.52 -20.80 -1.60
CA GLU A 125 50.45 -19.34 -1.46
C GLU A 125 51.70 -18.71 -0.82
N ARG A 126 52.26 -19.36 0.23
CA ARG A 126 53.52 -18.91 0.85
C ARG A 126 54.71 -19.02 -0.10
N ASP A 127 54.73 -20.07 -0.91
CA ASP A 127 55.87 -20.35 -1.79
C ASP A 127 55.79 -19.53 -3.08
N LEU A 128 54.60 -19.22 -3.60
CA LEU A 128 54.40 -18.17 -4.61
C LEU A 128 54.93 -16.80 -4.12
N CYS A 129 54.56 -16.39 -2.90
CA CYS A 129 55.03 -15.14 -2.32
C CYS A 129 56.56 -15.11 -2.13
N ARG A 130 57.16 -16.21 -1.66
CA ARG A 130 58.62 -16.35 -1.52
C ARG A 130 59.35 -16.40 -2.87
N PHE A 131 58.78 -17.07 -3.86
CA PHE A 131 59.36 -17.20 -5.20
C PHE A 131 59.34 -15.87 -5.94
N GLY A 132 58.23 -15.12 -5.85
CA GLY A 132 58.12 -13.77 -6.37
C GLY A 132 59.16 -12.80 -5.79
N GLN A 133 59.46 -12.91 -4.49
CA GLN A 133 60.49 -12.10 -3.82
C GLN A 133 61.93 -12.31 -4.35
N THR A 134 62.19 -13.32 -5.19
CA THR A 134 63.57 -13.61 -5.66
C THR A 134 64.06 -12.70 -6.79
N CYS A 135 63.19 -12.28 -7.71
CA CYS A 135 63.51 -11.26 -8.73
C CYS A 135 62.24 -10.63 -9.33
N SER A 136 62.38 -9.46 -9.97
CA SER A 136 61.24 -8.69 -10.52
C SER A 136 60.39 -9.48 -11.53
N ARG A 137 61.01 -10.22 -12.47
CA ARG A 137 60.26 -11.03 -13.45
C ARG A 137 59.44 -12.13 -12.76
N LEU A 138 60.02 -12.79 -11.74
CA LEU A 138 59.28 -13.80 -10.97
C LEU A 138 58.19 -13.17 -10.11
N ASN A 139 58.37 -11.95 -9.57
CA ASN A 139 57.28 -11.24 -8.90
C ASN A 139 56.08 -11.00 -9.83
N THR A 140 56.33 -10.48 -11.04
CA THR A 140 55.27 -10.26 -12.05
C THR A 140 54.54 -11.55 -12.42
N ILE A 141 55.27 -12.66 -12.58
CA ILE A 141 54.67 -13.98 -12.88
C ILE A 141 53.87 -14.50 -11.68
N CYS A 142 54.36 -14.32 -10.45
CA CYS A 142 53.65 -14.65 -9.22
C CYS A 142 52.54 -13.63 -8.84
N GLU A 143 52.23 -12.67 -9.70
CA GLU A 143 51.11 -11.73 -9.57
C GLU A 143 50.01 -11.95 -10.61
N ASP A 144 50.18 -12.92 -11.52
CA ASP A 144 49.18 -13.35 -12.49
C ASP A 144 47.85 -13.74 -11.80
N GLY A 145 46.75 -13.11 -12.19
CA GLY A 145 45.45 -13.34 -11.57
C GLY A 145 44.81 -14.67 -11.94
N CYS A 146 45.25 -15.35 -13.00
CA CYS A 146 44.81 -16.71 -13.30
C CYS A 146 45.45 -17.72 -12.34
N LEU A 147 46.70 -17.53 -11.91
CA LEU A 147 47.29 -18.29 -10.80
C LEU A 147 46.52 -18.08 -9.50
N TRP A 148 46.32 -16.84 -9.07
CA TRP A 148 45.63 -16.54 -7.80
C TRP A 148 44.17 -17.01 -7.79
N ARG A 149 43.47 -16.89 -8.93
CA ARG A 149 42.13 -17.44 -9.14
C ARG A 149 42.11 -18.96 -9.08
N SER A 150 43.04 -19.63 -9.78
CA SER A 150 43.13 -21.09 -9.77
C SER A 150 43.46 -21.63 -8.37
N LEU A 151 44.31 -20.94 -7.61
CA LEU A 151 44.66 -21.30 -6.24
C LEU A 151 43.49 -21.06 -5.27
N TYR A 152 42.81 -19.91 -5.37
CA TYR A 152 41.62 -19.59 -4.58
C TYR A 152 40.52 -20.64 -4.77
N THR A 153 40.16 -20.95 -6.02
CA THR A 153 39.14 -21.97 -6.32
C THR A 153 39.60 -23.38 -5.91
N GLN A 154 40.91 -23.67 -5.84
CA GLN A 154 41.42 -24.96 -5.31
C GLN A 154 41.45 -25.06 -3.78
N ILE A 155 41.41 -23.94 -3.05
CA ILE A 155 41.45 -23.91 -1.58
C ILE A 155 40.04 -23.80 -0.99
N PHE A 156 39.15 -23.04 -1.63
CA PHE A 156 37.81 -22.73 -1.11
C PHE A 156 36.66 -23.37 -1.90
N ASP A 157 36.92 -24.09 -3.02
CA ASP A 157 35.95 -24.53 -4.04
C ASP A 157 35.09 -23.42 -4.69
N MET A 158 35.27 -22.17 -4.26
CA MET A 158 34.53 -21.00 -4.69
C MET A 158 34.89 -20.56 -6.11
N LYS A 159 33.87 -20.41 -6.96
CA LYS A 159 33.99 -20.01 -8.38
C LYS A 159 34.08 -18.48 -8.59
N LYS A 160 33.87 -17.69 -7.54
CA LYS A 160 33.88 -16.21 -7.52
C LYS A 160 34.57 -15.69 -6.24
N PRO A 161 35.15 -14.48 -6.25
CA PRO A 161 35.75 -13.89 -5.06
C PRO A 161 34.68 -13.50 -4.03
N MET A 162 34.98 -13.74 -2.75
CA MET A 162 34.12 -13.37 -1.63
C MET A 162 34.66 -12.16 -0.87
N VAL A 163 33.78 -11.25 -0.50
CA VAL A 163 34.11 -9.96 0.12
C VAL A 163 33.23 -9.75 1.36
N LYS A 164 33.85 -9.45 2.50
CA LYS A 164 33.13 -8.98 3.70
C LYS A 164 32.79 -7.49 3.52
N THR A 165 31.53 -7.11 3.66
CA THR A 165 31.07 -5.71 3.63
C THR A 165 31.45 -4.97 4.92
N PHE A 166 31.25 -3.66 4.96
CA PHE A 166 31.41 -2.86 6.18
C PHE A 166 30.36 -3.22 7.25
N GLU A 167 29.24 -3.82 6.85
CA GLU A 167 28.17 -4.32 7.73
C GLU A 167 28.44 -5.74 8.25
N GLY A 168 29.53 -6.37 7.80
CA GLY A 168 29.96 -7.71 8.22
C GLY A 168 29.40 -8.87 7.38
N VAL A 169 28.48 -8.60 6.45
CA VAL A 169 27.92 -9.54 5.49
C VAL A 169 29.02 -10.08 4.57
N TYR A 170 29.04 -11.38 4.28
CA TYR A 170 29.91 -11.95 3.25
C TYR A 170 29.14 -12.07 1.94
N ILE A 171 29.53 -11.27 0.94
CA ILE A 171 28.91 -11.23 -0.38
C ILE A 171 29.84 -11.80 -1.46
N VAL A 172 29.24 -12.33 -2.51
CA VAL A 172 29.94 -12.80 -3.71
C VAL A 172 30.06 -11.63 -4.69
N ALA A 173 31.29 -11.27 -5.07
CA ALA A 173 31.56 -10.17 -5.98
C ALA A 173 31.94 -10.67 -7.38
N GLU A 174 31.85 -9.78 -8.38
CA GLU A 174 32.63 -9.93 -9.61
C GLU A 174 34.07 -9.45 -9.37
N ALA A 175 35.03 -10.03 -10.09
CA ALA A 175 36.44 -9.68 -9.91
C ALA A 175 36.77 -8.35 -10.61
N GLU A 176 36.88 -7.26 -9.85
CA GLU A 176 37.25 -5.91 -10.31
C GLU A 176 38.60 -5.89 -11.04
N ASP A 177 39.59 -6.59 -10.49
CA ASP A 177 40.95 -6.71 -11.01
C ASP A 177 41.52 -8.11 -10.70
N ASP A 178 42.66 -8.45 -11.31
CA ASP A 178 43.33 -9.74 -11.08
C ASP A 178 43.95 -9.88 -9.67
N SER A 179 44.20 -8.77 -8.97
CA SER A 179 44.67 -8.78 -7.58
C SER A 179 43.57 -9.09 -6.57
N CYS A 180 42.29 -8.98 -6.95
CA CYS A 180 41.10 -9.32 -6.16
C CYS A 180 41.23 -10.72 -5.55
N TRP A 181 41.64 -11.72 -6.35
CA TRP A 181 41.82 -13.10 -5.90
C TRP A 181 42.90 -13.24 -4.82
N LYS A 182 44.03 -12.53 -4.96
CA LYS A 182 45.13 -12.47 -3.97
C LYS A 182 44.66 -11.80 -2.67
N LYS A 183 43.90 -10.69 -2.78
CA LYS A 183 43.27 -9.97 -1.66
C LYS A 183 42.28 -10.88 -0.90
N CYS A 184 41.34 -11.52 -1.60
CA CYS A 184 40.34 -12.41 -1.01
C CYS A 184 40.97 -13.65 -0.36
N LEU A 185 41.92 -14.32 -1.03
CA LEU A 185 42.67 -15.43 -0.44
C LEU A 185 43.35 -15.01 0.87
N SER A 186 44.00 -13.85 0.90
CA SER A 186 44.67 -13.37 2.12
C SER A 186 43.72 -13.10 3.30
N ARG A 187 42.46 -12.74 3.04
CA ARG A 187 41.43 -12.48 4.06
C ARG A 187 40.82 -13.76 4.63
N LEU A 188 40.69 -14.80 3.80
CA LEU A 188 40.16 -16.11 4.18
C LEU A 188 41.27 -17.09 4.60
N TYR A 189 42.54 -16.68 4.59
CA TYR A 189 43.67 -17.59 4.81
C TYR A 189 43.69 -18.29 6.19
N SER A 190 43.05 -17.69 7.20
CA SER A 190 42.89 -18.27 8.53
C SER A 190 41.54 -18.94 8.75
N SER A 191 40.77 -19.24 7.68
CA SER A 191 39.50 -19.95 7.85
C SER A 191 39.70 -21.42 8.24
N HIS A 192 38.77 -21.92 9.03
CA HIS A 192 38.58 -23.35 9.23
C HIS A 192 37.81 -23.90 8.03
N HIS A 193 38.18 -25.07 7.54
CA HIS A 193 37.59 -25.73 6.39
C HIS A 193 36.89 -27.01 6.84
N VAL A 194 35.62 -27.19 6.48
CA VAL A 194 34.85 -28.41 6.78
C VAL A 194 34.63 -29.19 5.49
N HIS A 195 35.05 -30.44 5.45
CA HIS A 195 34.92 -31.31 4.27
C HIS A 195 34.65 -32.76 4.70
N PRO A 196 33.70 -33.51 4.10
CA PRO A 196 33.31 -34.85 4.57
C PRO A 196 34.40 -35.92 4.46
N THR A 197 35.52 -35.59 3.80
CA THR A 197 36.76 -36.37 3.85
C THR A 197 37.92 -35.41 4.15
N ALA A 198 38.15 -35.10 5.41
CA ALA A 198 39.17 -34.13 5.81
C ALA A 198 40.59 -34.62 5.50
N ALA A 199 41.46 -33.70 5.09
CA ALA A 199 42.89 -33.94 5.03
C ALA A 199 43.52 -33.70 6.42
N LYS A 200 44.62 -34.39 6.74
CA LYS A 200 45.33 -34.24 8.03
C LYS A 200 46.08 -32.90 8.11
N GLN A 201 45.35 -31.80 8.30
CA GLN A 201 45.85 -30.44 8.47
C GLN A 201 45.09 -29.73 9.60
N LYS A 202 45.76 -28.82 10.32
CA LYS A 202 45.23 -28.24 11.59
C LYS A 202 43.93 -27.42 11.43
N THR A 203 43.68 -26.86 10.25
CA THR A 203 42.48 -26.05 9.95
C THR A 203 41.39 -26.83 9.21
N TYR A 204 41.56 -28.13 8.97
CA TYR A 204 40.59 -28.97 8.28
C TYR A 204 39.85 -29.88 9.27
N HIS A 205 38.53 -29.89 9.17
CA HIS A 205 37.61 -30.57 10.09
C HIS A 205 36.67 -31.50 9.32
N GLU A 206 36.28 -32.61 9.96
CA GLU A 206 35.29 -33.55 9.39
C GLU A 206 33.85 -33.06 9.69
N THR A 207 33.64 -32.37 10.81
CA THR A 207 32.33 -31.79 11.20
C THR A 207 32.39 -30.27 11.34
N ILE A 208 31.23 -29.62 11.22
CA ILE A 208 31.06 -28.18 11.46
C ILE A 208 31.15 -27.88 12.96
N LYS A 209 30.72 -28.79 13.84
CA LYS A 209 30.95 -28.72 15.30
C LYS A 209 32.42 -28.58 15.68
N ASP A 210 33.31 -29.42 15.14
CA ASP A 210 34.75 -29.36 15.46
C ASP A 210 35.34 -28.01 15.04
N ALA A 211 34.91 -27.48 13.88
CA ALA A 211 35.31 -26.16 13.41
C ALA A 211 34.74 -25.04 14.29
N LEU A 212 33.49 -25.16 14.76
CA LEU A 212 32.87 -24.22 15.69
C LEU A 212 33.56 -24.19 17.05
N GLU A 213 33.97 -25.33 17.59
CA GLU A 213 34.74 -25.37 18.84
C GLU A 213 36.12 -24.73 18.63
N ALA A 214 36.84 -25.13 17.58
CA ALA A 214 38.21 -24.69 17.30
C ALA A 214 38.36 -23.23 16.83
N ALA A 215 37.32 -22.61 16.26
CA ALA A 215 37.38 -21.23 15.77
C ALA A 215 37.49 -20.20 16.90
N GLU A 216 38.34 -19.20 16.71
CA GLU A 216 38.40 -18.01 17.59
C GLU A 216 37.20 -17.07 17.33
N THR A 217 37.01 -16.07 18.20
CA THR A 217 36.02 -14.99 17.98
C THR A 217 36.32 -14.25 16.67
N ASP A 218 35.26 -13.91 15.92
CA ASP A 218 35.28 -13.40 14.55
C ASP A 218 35.90 -14.37 13.51
N GLY A 219 36.14 -15.64 13.90
CA GLY A 219 36.63 -16.70 13.03
C GLY A 219 35.68 -17.04 11.88
N VAL A 220 36.26 -17.54 10.79
CA VAL A 220 35.54 -17.91 9.56
C VAL A 220 35.62 -19.42 9.35
N ILE A 221 34.48 -20.03 9.03
CA ILE A 221 34.30 -21.46 8.74
C ILE A 221 33.75 -21.59 7.33
N ILE A 222 34.53 -22.19 6.43
CA ILE A 222 34.15 -22.51 5.06
C ILE A 222 33.66 -23.95 5.00
N VAL A 223 32.39 -24.13 4.67
CA VAL A 223 31.74 -25.44 4.51
C VAL A 223 31.78 -25.80 3.03
N HIS A 224 32.57 -26.82 2.70
CA HIS A 224 32.73 -27.30 1.32
C HIS A 224 31.51 -28.11 0.85
N CYS A 225 31.50 -28.50 -0.42
CA CYS A 225 30.39 -29.27 -0.98
C CYS A 225 30.18 -30.60 -0.23
N GLY A 226 28.94 -30.85 0.22
CA GLY A 226 28.60 -31.99 1.06
C GLY A 226 27.21 -31.88 1.69
N VAL A 227 26.78 -32.98 2.31
CA VAL A 227 25.59 -33.05 3.15
C VAL A 227 26.05 -33.37 4.57
N TYR A 228 25.67 -32.53 5.53
CA TYR A 228 26.13 -32.56 6.92
C TYR A 228 24.93 -32.78 7.85
N ASP A 229 24.81 -33.93 8.49
CA ASP A 229 23.75 -34.21 9.49
C ASP A 229 24.21 -33.73 10.87
N GLU A 230 24.01 -32.44 11.15
CA GLU A 230 24.52 -31.75 12.33
C GLU A 230 23.52 -30.74 12.91
N GLN A 231 23.50 -30.64 14.23
CA GLN A 231 22.88 -29.54 14.98
C GLN A 231 23.97 -28.61 15.51
N LEU A 232 23.89 -27.34 15.18
CA LEU A 232 24.90 -26.32 15.45
C LEU A 232 24.42 -25.33 16.51
N SER A 233 25.19 -25.19 17.59
CA SER A 233 24.91 -24.23 18.68
C SER A 233 25.90 -23.08 18.63
N VAL A 234 25.51 -21.97 18.03
CA VAL A 234 26.34 -20.77 17.88
C VAL A 234 26.20 -19.90 19.13
N THR A 235 27.28 -19.81 19.90
CA THR A 235 27.37 -19.12 21.20
C THR A 235 28.35 -17.94 21.21
N LYS A 236 29.09 -17.75 20.10
CA LYS A 236 30.14 -16.73 19.93
C LYS A 236 30.07 -16.11 18.52
N PRO A 237 30.66 -14.93 18.28
CA PRO A 237 30.73 -14.34 16.94
C PRO A 237 31.64 -15.19 16.04
N VAL A 238 31.06 -15.84 15.03
CA VAL A 238 31.75 -16.62 13.98
C VAL A 238 30.95 -16.54 12.68
N ALA A 239 31.62 -16.70 11.54
CA ALA A 239 30.99 -16.74 10.22
C ALA A 239 31.01 -18.15 9.64
N ILE A 240 29.84 -18.74 9.37
CA ILE A 240 29.67 -20.03 8.69
C ILE A 240 29.23 -19.75 7.26
N ILE A 241 29.98 -20.25 6.27
CA ILE A 241 29.79 -19.89 4.87
C ILE A 241 29.87 -21.13 3.97
N GLY A 242 28.85 -21.38 3.16
CA GLY A 242 28.91 -22.41 2.13
C GLY A 242 29.76 -22.01 0.92
N ALA A 243 30.55 -22.95 0.39
CA ALA A 243 31.41 -22.73 -0.78
C ALA A 243 30.65 -22.65 -2.13
N ALA A 244 29.45 -23.22 -2.22
CA ALA A 244 28.75 -23.50 -3.47
C ALA A 244 27.68 -22.44 -3.81
N PHE A 245 28.14 -21.24 -4.13
CA PHE A 245 27.29 -20.07 -4.43
C PHE A 245 26.25 -20.35 -5.53
N GLY A 246 24.96 -20.28 -5.17
CA GLY A 246 23.84 -20.47 -6.09
C GLY A 246 23.54 -21.91 -6.48
N GLU A 247 24.12 -22.91 -5.79
CA GLU A 247 23.92 -24.34 -6.05
C GLU A 247 23.18 -24.98 -4.85
N PRO A 248 21.83 -24.95 -4.83
CA PRO A 248 21.00 -25.15 -3.62
C PRO A 248 21.00 -26.56 -3.02
N ASP A 249 21.70 -27.53 -3.61
CA ASP A 249 21.89 -28.88 -3.06
C ASP A 249 23.37 -29.26 -2.94
N SER A 250 24.31 -28.32 -3.15
CA SER A 250 25.75 -28.58 -3.08
C SER A 250 26.35 -28.41 -1.69
N VAL A 251 25.83 -27.50 -0.86
CA VAL A 251 26.17 -27.40 0.57
C VAL A 251 24.87 -27.45 1.38
N VAL A 252 24.59 -28.61 1.98
CA VAL A 252 23.36 -28.85 2.74
C VAL A 252 23.73 -29.20 4.18
N ILE A 253 23.28 -28.39 5.14
CA ILE A 253 23.27 -28.76 6.55
C ILE A 253 21.86 -29.23 6.88
N GLN A 254 21.73 -30.42 7.43
CA GLN A 254 20.46 -31.01 7.79
C GLN A 254 20.47 -31.53 9.22
N SER A 255 19.29 -31.75 9.79
CA SER A 255 19.20 -32.50 11.05
C SER A 255 17.90 -33.28 11.17
N ASN A 256 18.03 -34.49 11.71
CA ASN A 256 16.91 -35.29 12.21
C ASN A 256 16.37 -34.81 13.58
N SER A 257 16.99 -33.79 14.19
CA SER A 257 16.61 -33.20 15.48
C SER A 257 15.69 -31.98 15.35
N SER A 258 15.32 -31.38 16.49
CA SER A 258 14.39 -30.25 16.56
C SER A 258 14.91 -28.92 16.01
N THR A 259 16.20 -28.78 15.70
CA THR A 259 16.80 -27.56 15.13
C THR A 259 18.10 -27.85 14.36
N VAL A 260 18.37 -27.13 13.26
CA VAL A 260 19.68 -27.20 12.56
C VAL A 260 20.67 -26.19 13.15
N VAL A 261 20.31 -24.91 13.20
CA VAL A 261 21.20 -23.85 13.71
C VAL A 261 20.50 -23.05 14.81
N ALA A 262 21.08 -23.06 16.01
CA ALA A 262 20.63 -22.29 17.16
C ALA A 262 21.63 -21.17 17.49
N PHE A 263 21.15 -19.92 17.51
CA PHE A 263 21.90 -18.74 17.92
C PHE A 263 21.43 -18.26 19.28
N SER A 264 22.38 -18.01 20.18
CA SER A 264 22.14 -17.59 21.57
C SER A 264 22.80 -16.24 21.89
N GLY A 265 22.57 -15.73 23.09
CA GLY A 265 22.94 -14.36 23.52
C GLY A 265 24.39 -13.91 23.29
N GLY A 266 25.36 -14.84 23.17
CA GLY A 266 26.77 -14.53 22.88
C GLY A 266 27.13 -14.45 21.39
N ALA A 267 26.23 -14.85 20.48
CA ALA A 267 26.44 -14.85 19.03
C ALA A 267 26.15 -13.48 18.37
N SER A 268 26.55 -12.39 19.01
CA SER A 268 26.41 -11.04 18.47
C SER A 268 27.29 -10.88 17.21
N CYS A 269 26.70 -10.51 16.08
CA CYS A 269 27.38 -10.40 14.78
C CYS A 269 27.92 -11.73 14.21
N GLY A 270 27.42 -12.89 14.66
CA GLY A 270 27.65 -14.14 13.93
C GLY A 270 27.03 -14.11 12.53
N PHE A 271 27.64 -14.78 11.55
CA PHE A 271 27.15 -14.82 10.16
C PHE A 271 26.83 -16.25 9.71
N LEU A 272 25.77 -16.41 8.93
CA LEU A 272 25.38 -17.66 8.28
C LEU A 272 24.95 -17.36 6.85
N GLY A 273 25.55 -18.00 5.84
CA GLY A 273 25.17 -17.72 4.46
C GLY A 273 25.68 -18.70 3.41
N HIS A 274 25.13 -18.55 2.20
CA HIS A 274 25.54 -19.29 0.98
C HIS A 274 25.35 -20.81 1.07
N LEU A 275 24.34 -21.26 1.81
CA LEU A 275 24.11 -22.68 2.10
C LEU A 275 22.62 -23.01 2.22
N THR A 276 22.30 -24.30 2.17
CA THR A 276 20.95 -24.82 2.29
C THR A 276 20.76 -25.52 3.63
N LEU A 277 19.59 -25.32 4.24
CA LEU A 277 19.19 -25.91 5.51
C LEU A 277 17.88 -26.70 5.36
N LYS A 278 17.86 -27.97 5.79
CA LYS A 278 16.69 -28.88 5.70
C LYS A 278 16.49 -29.67 7.01
N VAL A 279 15.26 -29.87 7.49
CA VAL A 279 15.06 -30.36 8.88
C VAL A 279 13.68 -30.93 9.19
N SER A 280 13.60 -31.80 10.19
CA SER A 280 12.35 -32.24 10.82
C SER A 280 11.85 -31.32 11.95
N GLY A 281 12.43 -30.12 12.10
CA GLY A 281 12.31 -29.23 13.27
C GLY A 281 12.32 -27.75 12.88
N ALA A 282 12.61 -26.82 13.79
CA ALA A 282 12.73 -25.40 13.46
C ALA A 282 14.09 -25.11 12.81
N THR A 283 14.16 -24.59 11.59
CA THR A 283 15.42 -24.64 10.81
C THR A 283 16.52 -23.73 11.38
N VAL A 284 16.20 -22.46 11.60
CA VAL A 284 17.06 -21.49 12.29
C VAL A 284 16.34 -20.97 13.53
N PHE A 285 16.92 -21.17 14.71
CA PHE A 285 16.39 -20.69 15.99
C PHE A 285 17.30 -19.60 16.54
N VAL A 286 16.75 -18.48 16.99
CA VAL A 286 17.51 -17.33 17.51
C VAL A 286 16.84 -16.82 18.78
N HIS A 287 17.52 -16.94 19.92
CA HIS A 287 16.89 -16.71 21.22
C HIS A 287 17.79 -15.95 22.21
N GLY A 288 17.13 -15.12 23.03
CA GLY A 288 17.73 -14.39 24.12
C GLY A 288 18.37 -13.05 23.73
N ARG A 289 18.32 -12.10 24.64
CA ARG A 289 18.93 -10.77 24.48
C ARG A 289 20.44 -10.90 24.21
N GLY A 290 20.91 -10.19 23.19
CA GLY A 290 22.30 -10.25 22.71
C GLY A 290 22.46 -11.09 21.43
N ALA A 291 21.56 -12.05 21.18
CA ALA A 291 21.54 -12.78 19.92
C ALA A 291 21.23 -11.82 18.77
N ARG A 292 22.21 -11.64 17.88
CA ARG A 292 22.19 -10.73 16.73
C ARG A 292 22.95 -11.35 15.54
N PRO A 293 22.52 -12.49 15.00
CA PRO A 293 23.12 -13.05 13.80
C PRO A 293 22.78 -12.21 12.56
N THR A 294 23.56 -12.40 11.51
CA THR A 294 23.19 -12.09 10.13
C THR A 294 23.03 -13.39 9.37
N VAL A 295 21.83 -13.65 8.84
CA VAL A 295 21.54 -14.77 7.95
C VAL A 295 21.33 -14.19 6.54
N SER A 296 22.17 -14.56 5.57
CA SER A 296 22.19 -13.93 4.26
C SER A 296 22.38 -14.96 3.14
N GLN A 297 21.53 -14.91 2.11
CA GLN A 297 21.61 -15.79 0.92
C GLN A 297 21.60 -17.29 1.28
N CYS A 298 20.75 -17.67 2.24
CA CYS A 298 20.44 -19.06 2.59
C CYS A 298 19.18 -19.56 1.87
N LEU A 299 19.15 -20.86 1.56
CA LEU A 299 17.91 -21.57 1.27
C LEU A 299 17.46 -22.36 2.51
N ILE A 300 16.26 -22.09 3.01
CA ILE A 300 15.60 -22.87 4.04
C ILE A 300 14.47 -23.65 3.36
N SER A 301 14.57 -24.97 3.29
CA SER A 301 13.55 -25.78 2.62
C SER A 301 13.12 -27.01 3.41
N ASP A 302 11.90 -27.45 3.13
CA ASP A 302 11.38 -28.78 3.51
C ASP A 302 11.37 -28.99 5.04
N SER A 303 11.06 -27.92 5.79
CA SER A 303 10.99 -27.90 7.25
C SER A 303 9.65 -28.45 7.76
N GLU A 304 9.68 -29.52 8.57
CA GLU A 304 8.45 -30.06 9.20
C GLU A 304 7.93 -29.21 10.39
N ASN A 305 8.55 -28.06 10.67
CA ASN A 305 8.12 -27.08 11.68
C ASN A 305 8.24 -25.65 11.09
N VAL A 306 8.86 -24.71 11.81
CA VAL A 306 9.12 -23.32 11.36
C VAL A 306 10.40 -23.22 10.51
N GLY A 307 10.46 -22.26 9.59
CA GLY A 307 11.71 -21.88 8.90
C GLY A 307 12.69 -21.13 9.82
N ILE A 308 12.39 -19.88 10.16
CA ILE A 308 13.18 -19.04 11.09
C ILE A 308 12.35 -18.68 12.32
N PHE A 309 12.84 -18.95 13.52
CA PHE A 309 12.15 -18.63 14.77
C PHE A 309 13.02 -17.71 15.65
N VAL A 310 12.53 -16.49 15.90
CA VAL A 310 13.21 -15.43 16.67
C VAL A 310 12.41 -15.11 17.94
N THR A 311 13.04 -15.19 19.12
CA THR A 311 12.34 -15.06 20.42
C THR A 311 13.18 -14.40 21.52
N ASP A 312 12.51 -14.04 22.62
CA ASP A 312 13.08 -13.63 23.92
C ASP A 312 13.98 -12.39 23.85
N GLY A 313 13.53 -11.38 23.12
CA GLY A 313 14.29 -10.15 22.88
C GLY A 313 15.50 -10.29 21.94
N ALA A 314 15.60 -11.41 21.21
CA ALA A 314 16.57 -11.57 20.14
C ALA A 314 16.29 -10.62 18.95
N GLN A 315 17.35 -10.33 18.20
CA GLN A 315 17.34 -9.46 17.03
C GLN A 315 18.22 -10.09 15.95
N GLY A 316 18.52 -9.38 14.86
CA GLY A 316 19.40 -9.85 13.79
C GLY A 316 18.94 -9.36 12.42
N THR A 317 19.78 -9.58 11.41
CA THR A 317 19.48 -9.27 10.01
C THR A 317 19.27 -10.56 9.25
N TYR A 318 18.21 -10.64 8.47
CA TYR A 318 17.83 -11.82 7.69
C TYR A 318 17.51 -11.33 6.28
N GLU A 319 18.37 -11.62 5.32
CA GLU A 319 18.27 -10.98 4.00
C GLU A 319 18.58 -11.89 2.81
N ASP A 320 17.93 -11.59 1.67
CA ASP A 320 18.07 -12.31 0.40
C ASP A 320 17.91 -13.85 0.52
N CYS A 321 17.22 -14.33 1.56
CA CYS A 321 17.00 -15.74 1.81
C CYS A 321 15.71 -16.23 1.15
N GLU A 322 15.68 -17.51 0.79
CA GLU A 322 14.48 -18.20 0.28
C GLU A 322 14.00 -19.20 1.34
N ILE A 323 12.75 -19.07 1.79
CA ILE A 323 12.13 -19.93 2.81
C ILE A 323 10.94 -20.63 2.15
N LYS A 324 11.00 -21.96 2.02
CA LYS A 324 9.97 -22.71 1.27
C LYS A 324 9.63 -24.08 1.81
N ASN A 325 8.47 -24.59 1.39
CA ASN A 325 7.96 -25.94 1.73
C ASN A 325 7.90 -26.19 3.26
N VAL A 326 7.80 -25.12 4.04
CA VAL A 326 7.69 -25.16 5.51
C VAL A 326 6.30 -25.64 5.93
N LYS A 327 6.22 -26.43 7.00
CA LYS A 327 4.97 -27.09 7.43
C LYS A 327 4.16 -26.30 8.45
N LEU A 328 4.83 -25.60 9.36
CA LEU A 328 4.27 -24.43 10.05
C LEU A 328 4.75 -23.18 9.31
N ALA A 329 4.77 -22.03 9.97
CA ALA A 329 5.07 -20.77 9.29
C ALA A 329 6.52 -20.65 8.77
N GLY A 330 6.72 -19.79 7.78
CA GLY A 330 8.05 -19.45 7.28
C GLY A 330 8.92 -18.77 8.33
N VAL A 331 8.35 -17.81 9.05
CA VAL A 331 9.02 -17.07 10.11
C VAL A 331 8.11 -16.89 11.32
N TRP A 332 8.60 -17.19 12.53
CA TRP A 332 7.98 -16.84 13.81
C TRP A 332 8.80 -15.76 14.53
N VAL A 333 8.11 -14.73 15.06
CA VAL A 333 8.72 -13.67 15.86
C VAL A 333 7.86 -13.41 17.09
N ARG A 334 8.40 -13.61 18.30
CA ARG A 334 7.64 -13.45 19.55
C ARG A 334 8.46 -12.91 20.73
N ASN A 335 7.81 -12.72 21.86
CA ASN A 335 8.44 -12.42 23.16
C ASN A 335 9.40 -11.23 23.06
N GLN A 336 8.91 -10.09 22.53
CA GLN A 336 9.70 -8.85 22.32
C GLN A 336 10.90 -8.98 21.36
N ALA A 337 11.00 -10.07 20.58
CA ALA A 337 11.99 -10.15 19.50
C ALA A 337 11.76 -9.05 18.43
N SER A 338 12.85 -8.58 17.83
CA SER A 338 12.83 -7.50 16.83
C SER A 338 13.88 -7.75 15.74
N PRO A 339 13.60 -8.65 14.78
CA PRO A 339 14.47 -8.90 13.63
C PRO A 339 14.30 -7.84 12.53
N VAL A 340 15.30 -7.76 11.65
CA VAL A 340 15.26 -6.98 10.41
C VAL A 340 15.25 -7.97 9.24
N MET A 341 14.14 -8.04 8.51
CA MET A 341 13.89 -9.03 7.45
C MET A 341 13.82 -8.30 6.10
N ARG A 342 14.81 -8.49 5.21
CA ARG A 342 14.94 -7.74 3.95
C ARG A 342 14.96 -8.62 2.71
N ARG A 343 14.16 -8.29 1.69
CA ARG A 343 14.25 -8.91 0.34
C ARG A 343 14.13 -10.44 0.32
N ASN A 344 13.62 -11.05 1.39
CA ASN A 344 13.47 -12.50 1.49
C ASN A 344 12.26 -12.97 0.69
N LYS A 345 12.30 -14.21 0.22
CA LYS A 345 11.14 -14.90 -0.33
C LYS A 345 10.60 -15.88 0.70
N VAL A 346 9.30 -15.83 1.00
CA VAL A 346 8.66 -16.74 1.96
C VAL A 346 7.43 -17.35 1.31
N HIS A 347 7.54 -18.59 0.82
CA HIS A 347 6.56 -19.12 -0.11
C HIS A 347 6.32 -20.63 -0.09
N HIS A 348 5.15 -21.06 -0.59
CA HIS A 348 4.75 -22.48 -0.64
C HIS A 348 4.75 -23.17 0.74
N GLY A 349 4.57 -22.39 1.82
CA GLY A 349 4.37 -22.90 3.17
C GLY A 349 2.95 -23.47 3.36
N ARG A 350 2.81 -24.49 4.21
CA ARG A 350 1.52 -25.11 4.56
C ARG A 350 0.74 -24.34 5.65
N ASP A 351 1.23 -23.17 6.02
CA ASP A 351 0.76 -22.30 7.11
C ASP A 351 0.97 -20.82 6.72
N VAL A 352 1.12 -19.91 7.69
CA VAL A 352 1.44 -18.47 7.52
C VAL A 352 2.84 -18.22 6.92
N GLY A 353 3.04 -17.11 6.21
CA GLY A 353 4.37 -16.62 5.81
C GLY A 353 5.19 -16.11 7.01
N PHE A 354 4.83 -14.94 7.52
CA PHE A 354 5.40 -14.33 8.73
C PHE A 354 4.35 -14.27 9.85
N PHE A 355 4.61 -14.88 11.01
CA PHE A 355 3.76 -14.82 12.20
C PHE A 355 4.45 -14.02 13.30
N ILE A 356 3.88 -12.88 13.68
CA ILE A 356 4.40 -11.99 14.71
C ILE A 356 3.40 -11.93 15.87
N PHE A 357 3.79 -12.40 17.05
CA PHE A 357 2.90 -12.51 18.21
C PHE A 357 3.60 -12.22 19.54
N ASP A 358 2.86 -12.24 20.64
CA ASP A 358 3.32 -11.97 22.03
C ASP A 358 4.29 -10.78 22.13
N TYR A 359 3.81 -9.59 21.77
CA TYR A 359 4.58 -8.34 21.71
C TYR A 359 5.81 -8.40 20.79
N GLY A 360 5.80 -9.28 19.78
CA GLY A 360 6.79 -9.31 18.71
C GLY A 360 6.79 -8.00 17.91
N LEU A 361 7.99 -7.60 17.51
CA LEU A 361 8.28 -6.40 16.73
C LEU A 361 9.05 -6.81 15.47
N GLY A 362 9.69 -5.84 14.80
CA GLY A 362 10.61 -6.10 13.70
C GLY A 362 10.35 -5.17 12.52
N TYR A 363 11.30 -5.13 11.60
CA TYR A 363 11.24 -4.32 10.39
C TYR A 363 11.35 -5.21 9.15
N TYR A 364 10.32 -5.19 8.32
CA TYR A 364 10.13 -6.12 7.20
C TYR A 364 10.10 -5.32 5.90
N GLU A 365 11.16 -5.38 5.11
CA GLU A 365 11.41 -4.48 3.97
C GLU A 365 11.56 -5.24 2.65
N GLY A 366 10.69 -4.96 1.67
CA GLY A 366 10.82 -5.49 0.31
C GLY A 366 10.76 -7.02 0.18
N ASN A 367 10.19 -7.73 1.16
CA ASN A 367 10.03 -9.19 1.12
C ASN A 367 8.93 -9.60 0.14
N ASP A 368 9.02 -10.81 -0.41
CA ASP A 368 8.12 -11.37 -1.41
C ASP A 368 7.43 -12.63 -0.85
N VAL A 369 6.14 -12.54 -0.53
CA VAL A 369 5.43 -13.53 0.30
C VAL A 369 4.23 -14.10 -0.45
N TYR A 370 4.32 -15.37 -0.85
CA TYR A 370 3.34 -15.92 -1.81
C TYR A 370 3.11 -17.44 -1.78
N ASN A 371 1.98 -17.89 -2.34
CA ASN A 371 1.57 -19.30 -2.39
C ASN A 371 1.55 -20.02 -1.02
N ASN A 372 1.44 -19.27 0.08
CA ASN A 372 1.31 -19.82 1.43
C ASN A 372 -0.15 -20.19 1.71
N ARG A 373 -0.37 -21.20 2.55
CA ARG A 373 -1.72 -21.74 2.80
C ARG A 373 -2.57 -20.86 3.72
N ILE A 374 -1.95 -20.15 4.67
CA ILE A 374 -2.64 -19.16 5.50
C ILE A 374 -2.14 -17.76 5.08
N ALA A 375 -2.06 -16.80 5.99
CA ALA A 375 -1.79 -15.41 5.65
C ALA A 375 -0.34 -15.18 5.21
N GLY A 376 -0.09 -14.10 4.46
CA GLY A 376 1.28 -13.64 4.22
C GLY A 376 1.92 -13.10 5.49
N PHE A 377 1.17 -12.27 6.22
CA PHE A 377 1.52 -11.77 7.55
C PHE A 377 0.35 -12.01 8.51
N GLU A 378 0.59 -12.67 9.64
CA GLU A 378 -0.35 -12.78 10.76
C GLU A 378 0.23 -12.08 11.99
N ILE A 379 -0.54 -11.15 12.56
CA ILE A 379 -0.16 -10.31 13.70
C ILE A 379 -1.17 -10.50 14.82
N ARG A 380 -0.71 -10.78 16.04
CA ARG A 380 -1.59 -10.92 17.22
C ARG A 380 -0.92 -10.69 18.57
N SER A 381 -1.70 -10.75 19.65
CA SER A 381 -1.24 -10.66 21.05
C SER A 381 -0.39 -9.41 21.31
N GLY A 382 -0.88 -8.24 20.91
CA GLY A 382 -0.18 -6.96 21.12
C GLY A 382 1.11 -6.74 20.30
N ALA A 383 1.39 -7.60 19.30
CA ALA A 383 2.50 -7.42 18.38
C ALA A 383 2.38 -6.13 17.54
N ASN A 384 3.53 -5.54 17.19
CA ASN A 384 3.62 -4.26 16.47
C ASN A 384 4.85 -4.24 15.51
N PRO A 385 4.78 -4.96 14.38
CA PRO A 385 5.80 -4.91 13.33
C PRO A 385 5.62 -3.70 12.40
N THR A 386 6.69 -3.26 11.75
CA THR A 386 6.64 -2.28 10.65
C THR A 386 7.01 -2.99 9.34
N VAL A 387 6.09 -3.02 8.38
CA VAL A 387 6.14 -3.78 7.12
C VAL A 387 6.06 -2.81 5.95
N VAL A 388 7.14 -2.70 5.18
CA VAL A 388 7.36 -1.65 4.18
C VAL A 388 7.71 -2.23 2.81
N GLY A 389 7.02 -1.78 1.76
CA GLY A 389 7.36 -2.10 0.37
C GLY A 389 7.34 -3.60 0.01
N CYS A 390 6.75 -4.44 0.85
CA CYS A 390 6.66 -5.87 0.64
C CYS A 390 5.58 -6.22 -0.39
N LYS A 391 5.67 -7.42 -0.97
CA LYS A 391 4.62 -8.02 -1.79
C LYS A 391 3.98 -9.19 -1.04
N VAL A 392 2.65 -9.25 -1.07
CA VAL A 392 1.87 -10.26 -0.35
C VAL A 392 0.76 -10.77 -1.26
N HIS A 393 0.99 -11.91 -1.93
CA HIS A 393 0.15 -12.32 -3.04
C HIS A 393 -0.07 -13.82 -3.21
N HIS A 394 -1.18 -14.20 -3.85
CA HIS A 394 -1.49 -15.61 -4.15
C HIS A 394 -1.53 -16.52 -2.90
N GLY A 395 -1.78 -15.95 -1.71
CA GLY A 395 -2.06 -16.70 -0.48
C GLY A 395 -3.46 -17.30 -0.49
N MET A 396 -3.63 -18.47 0.14
CA MET A 396 -4.93 -19.17 0.17
C MET A 396 -5.91 -18.62 1.22
N THR A 397 -5.48 -17.74 2.13
CA THR A 397 -6.38 -16.92 2.97
C THR A 397 -6.19 -15.42 2.67
N GLY A 398 -6.22 -14.55 3.69
CA GLY A 398 -6.04 -13.10 3.52
C GLY A 398 -4.57 -12.72 3.44
N GLY A 399 -4.24 -11.56 2.84
CA GLY A 399 -2.85 -11.13 2.69
C GLY A 399 -2.19 -10.81 4.04
N ILE A 400 -2.79 -9.86 4.76
CA ILE A 400 -2.41 -9.46 6.12
C ILE A 400 -3.58 -9.75 7.06
N TYR A 401 -3.32 -10.34 8.22
CA TYR A 401 -4.31 -10.63 9.25
C TYR A 401 -3.88 -10.09 10.61
N CYS A 402 -4.67 -9.19 11.19
CA CYS A 402 -4.44 -8.57 12.49
C CYS A 402 -5.58 -8.94 13.45
N HIS A 403 -5.28 -9.67 14.53
CA HIS A 403 -6.25 -10.03 15.58
C HIS A 403 -5.64 -9.96 17.00
N ASP A 404 -6.41 -10.29 18.03
CA ASP A 404 -6.04 -10.26 19.46
C ASP A 404 -5.20 -9.02 19.88
N ASP A 405 -5.80 -7.83 19.82
CA ASP A 405 -5.14 -6.53 20.12
C ASP A 405 -3.88 -6.22 19.27
N ALA A 406 -3.78 -6.76 18.06
CA ALA A 406 -2.70 -6.47 17.13
C ALA A 406 -2.60 -4.99 16.76
N ARG A 407 -1.36 -4.58 16.45
CA ARG A 407 -1.02 -3.28 15.91
C ARG A 407 -0.11 -3.50 14.68
N GLY A 408 0.82 -2.58 14.44
CA GLY A 408 1.74 -2.62 13.33
C GLY A 408 1.42 -1.61 12.23
N GLU A 409 2.42 -1.37 11.39
CA GLU A 409 2.41 -0.36 10.34
C GLU A 409 2.66 -1.06 9.00
N PHE A 410 1.70 -0.99 8.09
CA PHE A 410 1.77 -1.59 6.77
C PHE A 410 1.83 -0.44 5.76
N LEU A 411 3.04 -0.15 5.28
CA LEU A 411 3.37 1.01 4.48
C LEU A 411 3.78 0.61 3.05
N GLU A 412 3.13 1.17 2.04
CA GLU A 412 3.60 1.11 0.64
C GLU A 412 3.74 -0.33 0.05
N ASN A 413 3.00 -1.29 0.61
CA ASN A 413 3.01 -2.70 0.19
C ASN A 413 2.08 -2.94 -1.01
N LYS A 414 2.35 -4.01 -1.77
CA LYS A 414 1.48 -4.54 -2.82
C LYS A 414 0.81 -5.83 -2.35
N ILE A 415 -0.50 -5.82 -2.19
CA ILE A 415 -1.27 -6.91 -1.56
C ILE A 415 -2.33 -7.39 -2.56
N PHE A 416 -2.10 -8.51 -3.26
CA PHE A 416 -2.89 -8.82 -4.46
C PHE A 416 -3.13 -10.30 -4.77
N SER A 417 -4.19 -10.60 -5.52
CA SER A 417 -4.54 -11.96 -5.97
C SER A 417 -4.64 -13.02 -4.85
N ASN A 418 -4.98 -12.60 -3.63
CA ASN A 418 -5.20 -13.51 -2.49
C ASN A 418 -6.64 -14.07 -2.54
N THR A 419 -6.85 -15.28 -2.02
CA THR A 419 -8.13 -16.00 -2.09
C THR A 419 -9.18 -15.42 -1.12
N TYR A 420 -8.76 -14.79 -0.04
CA TYR A 420 -9.62 -13.98 0.83
C TYR A 420 -9.15 -12.51 0.78
N ALA A 421 -9.72 -11.64 1.61
CA ALA A 421 -9.48 -10.20 1.50
C ALA A 421 -8.00 -9.81 1.70
N GLY A 422 -7.56 -8.72 1.06
CA GLY A 422 -6.18 -8.26 1.13
C GLY A 422 -5.71 -8.00 2.57
N VAL A 423 -6.53 -7.33 3.37
CA VAL A 423 -6.26 -7.07 4.79
C VAL A 423 -7.47 -7.45 5.66
N TRP A 424 -7.23 -8.17 6.75
CA TRP A 424 -8.19 -8.49 7.80
C TRP A 424 -7.81 -7.81 9.12
N ILE A 425 -8.76 -7.14 9.77
CA ILE A 425 -8.61 -6.49 11.07
C ILE A 425 -9.75 -6.93 11.98
N THR A 426 -9.44 -7.56 13.11
CA THR A 426 -10.45 -8.07 14.05
C THR A 426 -9.97 -8.12 15.50
N SER A 427 -10.82 -8.58 16.42
CA SER A 427 -10.53 -8.71 17.86
C SER A 427 -9.89 -7.43 18.43
N GLN A 428 -10.58 -6.30 18.28
CA GLN A 428 -10.16 -4.96 18.70
C GLN A 428 -8.86 -4.39 18.11
N SER A 429 -8.21 -5.09 17.19
CA SER A 429 -6.91 -4.69 16.59
C SER A 429 -6.95 -3.32 15.92
N ASN A 430 -5.82 -2.62 15.99
CA ASN A 430 -5.67 -1.23 15.56
C ASN A 430 -4.35 -1.00 14.77
N PRO A 431 -4.17 -1.64 13.59
CA PRO A 431 -3.02 -1.41 12.72
C PRO A 431 -3.15 -0.11 11.91
N THR A 432 -2.04 0.37 11.35
CA THR A 432 -2.03 1.43 10.33
C THR A 432 -1.77 0.82 8.95
N ILE A 433 -2.74 0.95 8.06
CA ILE A 433 -2.69 0.50 6.66
C ILE A 433 -2.56 1.76 5.80
N LYS A 434 -1.35 2.08 5.33
CA LYS A 434 -1.05 3.35 4.66
C LYS A 434 -0.32 3.22 3.32
N ASN A 435 -0.74 4.01 2.33
CA ASN A 435 -0.14 4.10 0.99
C ASN A 435 -0.02 2.76 0.22
N ASN A 436 -0.78 1.71 0.59
CA ASN A 436 -0.69 0.38 -0.03
C ASN A 436 -1.52 0.30 -1.32
N GLU A 437 -1.17 -0.66 -2.17
CA GLU A 437 -1.92 -1.04 -3.36
C GLU A 437 -2.58 -2.41 -3.12
N ILE A 438 -3.92 -2.46 -3.12
CA ILE A 438 -4.70 -3.63 -2.67
C ILE A 438 -5.71 -4.06 -3.75
N TYR A 439 -5.40 -5.12 -4.50
CA TYR A 439 -6.08 -5.40 -5.78
C TYR A 439 -6.17 -6.86 -6.21
N ASP A 440 -6.99 -7.17 -7.22
CA ASP A 440 -7.23 -8.51 -7.78
C ASP A 440 -7.63 -9.59 -6.73
N GLY A 441 -8.08 -9.20 -5.54
CA GLY A 441 -8.47 -10.12 -4.48
C GLY A 441 -9.80 -10.81 -4.78
N GLN A 442 -9.91 -12.11 -4.45
CA GLN A 442 -11.15 -12.88 -4.64
C GLN A 442 -12.25 -12.54 -3.61
N GLN A 443 -11.95 -11.65 -2.66
CA GLN A 443 -12.93 -11.05 -1.74
C GLN A 443 -12.76 -9.52 -1.72
N GLY A 444 -12.86 -8.87 -0.54
CA GLY A 444 -12.72 -7.42 -0.42
C GLY A 444 -11.25 -6.96 -0.40
N GLY A 445 -11.03 -5.65 -0.47
CA GLY A 445 -9.69 -5.09 -0.26
C GLY A 445 -9.29 -5.14 1.22
N VAL A 446 -10.08 -4.48 2.06
CA VAL A 446 -9.91 -4.47 3.53
C VAL A 446 -11.21 -4.91 4.21
N TYR A 447 -11.12 -5.77 5.22
CA TYR A 447 -12.27 -6.25 6.00
C TYR A 447 -12.03 -6.03 7.50
N VAL A 448 -12.88 -5.23 8.12
CA VAL A 448 -12.83 -4.86 9.54
C VAL A 448 -14.06 -5.43 10.24
N PHE A 449 -13.86 -6.33 11.20
CA PHE A 449 -14.91 -6.99 11.98
C PHE A 449 -14.48 -7.14 13.44
N GLY A 450 -15.35 -7.65 14.33
CA GLY A 450 -14.98 -8.01 15.71
C GLY A 450 -14.45 -6.82 16.53
N GLU A 451 -15.19 -5.71 16.52
CA GLU A 451 -14.78 -4.43 17.14
C GLU A 451 -13.43 -3.88 16.63
N GLY A 452 -13.01 -4.29 15.43
CA GLY A 452 -11.78 -3.87 14.77
C GLY A 452 -11.73 -2.35 14.53
N LYS A 453 -10.52 -1.80 14.60
CA LYS A 453 -10.23 -0.37 14.49
C LYS A 453 -9.22 -0.17 13.36
N GLY A 454 -8.23 0.70 13.55
CA GLY A 454 -7.15 0.94 12.60
C GLY A 454 -7.35 2.20 11.75
N LEU A 455 -6.23 2.68 11.19
CA LEU A 455 -6.17 3.80 10.25
C LEU A 455 -5.91 3.24 8.85
N ILE A 456 -6.85 3.45 7.94
CA ILE A 456 -6.76 3.06 6.53
C ILE A 456 -6.59 4.37 5.74
N GLU A 457 -5.35 4.74 5.41
CA GLU A 457 -4.99 6.07 4.89
C GLU A 457 -4.27 6.01 3.53
N GLY A 458 -4.76 6.75 2.53
CA GLY A 458 -4.01 6.98 1.28
C GLY A 458 -3.81 5.74 0.40
N ASN A 459 -4.55 4.65 0.62
CA ASN A 459 -4.39 3.41 -0.12
C ASN A 459 -5.13 3.46 -1.47
N ASN A 460 -4.61 2.72 -2.45
CA ASN A 460 -5.25 2.48 -3.74
C ASN A 460 -5.88 1.08 -3.72
N ILE A 461 -7.21 1.00 -3.65
CA ILE A 461 -7.95 -0.25 -3.44
C ILE A 461 -8.86 -0.48 -4.64
N HIS A 462 -8.57 -1.50 -5.47
CA HIS A 462 -9.24 -1.62 -6.77
C HIS A 462 -9.35 -3.04 -7.32
N ASP A 463 -10.28 -3.22 -8.27
CA ASP A 463 -10.46 -4.46 -9.05
C ASP A 463 -10.68 -5.75 -8.20
N ASN A 464 -11.05 -5.59 -6.92
CA ASN A 464 -11.39 -6.67 -5.99
C ASN A 464 -12.82 -7.20 -6.25
N ALA A 465 -13.04 -8.49 -5.96
CA ALA A 465 -14.28 -9.19 -6.29
C ALA A 465 -15.46 -8.89 -5.33
N LEU A 466 -15.19 -8.56 -4.07
CA LEU A 466 -16.18 -8.02 -3.12
C LEU A 466 -15.88 -6.53 -2.83
N ALA A 467 -16.47 -5.95 -1.78
CA ALA A 467 -16.35 -4.52 -1.55
C ALA A 467 -14.92 -4.09 -1.22
N GLY A 468 -14.52 -2.91 -1.70
CA GLY A 468 -13.17 -2.38 -1.50
C GLY A 468 -12.81 -2.27 -0.01
N ILE A 469 -13.73 -1.74 0.80
CA ILE A 469 -13.67 -1.82 2.26
C ILE A 469 -14.99 -2.37 2.82
N GLN A 470 -14.90 -3.32 3.74
CA GLN A 470 -16.04 -3.86 4.50
C GLN A 470 -15.84 -3.56 5.99
N ILE A 471 -16.85 -3.01 6.65
CA ILE A 471 -16.81 -2.65 8.08
C ILE A 471 -18.06 -3.24 8.75
N ARG A 472 -17.87 -4.09 9.77
CA ARG A 472 -19.00 -4.74 10.44
C ARG A 472 -18.78 -5.06 11.91
N THR A 473 -19.83 -5.58 12.58
CA THR A 473 -19.81 -6.05 13.97
C THR A 473 -19.11 -5.08 14.92
N LYS A 474 -19.67 -3.87 15.01
CA LYS A 474 -19.23 -2.77 15.90
C LYS A 474 -17.80 -2.26 15.67
N SER A 475 -17.20 -2.62 14.54
CA SER A 475 -15.92 -2.05 14.10
C SER A 475 -16.02 -0.56 13.84
N ASN A 476 -14.95 0.16 14.16
CA ASN A 476 -14.88 1.63 14.07
C ASN A 476 -13.48 2.08 13.57
N PRO A 477 -13.14 1.83 12.29
CA PRO A 477 -11.89 2.28 11.69
C PRO A 477 -11.98 3.76 11.26
N ILE A 478 -10.81 4.36 11.01
CA ILE A 478 -10.70 5.64 10.29
C ILE A 478 -10.28 5.32 8.85
N VAL A 479 -11.10 5.68 7.88
CA VAL A 479 -10.90 5.45 6.44
C VAL A 479 -10.75 6.81 5.76
N ARG A 480 -9.54 7.19 5.35
CA ARG A 480 -9.34 8.51 4.74
C ARG A 480 -8.33 8.62 3.61
N CYS A 481 -8.56 9.60 2.73
CA CYS A 481 -7.69 9.90 1.58
C CYS A 481 -7.48 8.71 0.63
N ASN A 482 -8.29 7.64 0.72
CA ASN A 482 -8.13 6.45 -0.12
C ASN A 482 -8.81 6.64 -1.48
N ARG A 483 -8.32 5.91 -2.47
CA ARG A 483 -8.98 5.76 -3.76
C ARG A 483 -9.54 4.36 -3.88
N ILE A 484 -10.86 4.22 -4.01
CA ILE A 484 -11.58 2.94 -3.95
C ILE A 484 -12.39 2.74 -5.23
N HIS A 485 -11.90 1.93 -6.16
CA HIS A 485 -12.44 1.92 -7.54
C HIS A 485 -12.50 0.57 -8.27
N ASN A 486 -13.29 0.52 -9.34
CA ASN A 486 -13.47 -0.62 -10.25
C ASN A 486 -14.00 -1.93 -9.64
N GLY A 487 -14.27 -2.00 -8.33
CA GLY A 487 -14.68 -3.24 -7.66
C GLY A 487 -15.93 -3.88 -8.27
N LEU A 488 -16.02 -5.21 -8.18
CA LEU A 488 -17.18 -5.96 -8.67
C LEU A 488 -18.40 -5.87 -7.72
N HIS A 489 -18.19 -5.37 -6.51
CA HIS A 489 -19.23 -5.04 -5.53
C HIS A 489 -19.36 -3.51 -5.36
N GLY A 490 -19.83 -3.04 -4.21
CA GLY A 490 -19.81 -1.64 -3.81
C GLY A 490 -18.44 -1.16 -3.33
N GLY A 491 -18.23 0.16 -3.23
CA GLY A 491 -16.94 0.74 -2.81
C GLY A 491 -16.64 0.50 -1.33
N ILE A 492 -17.50 1.03 -0.45
CA ILE A 492 -17.50 0.75 1.00
C ILE A 492 -18.82 0.10 1.39
N TYR A 493 -18.78 -0.95 2.20
CA TYR A 493 -19.96 -1.62 2.75
C TYR A 493 -19.90 -1.65 4.28
N VAL A 494 -20.94 -1.11 4.94
CA VAL A 494 -21.04 -1.00 6.40
C VAL A 494 -22.31 -1.71 6.87
N HIS A 495 -22.16 -2.77 7.66
CA HIS A 495 -23.27 -3.63 8.11
C HIS A 495 -23.10 -4.13 9.55
N GLU A 496 -24.13 -4.77 10.14
CA GLU A 496 -24.09 -5.39 11.48
C GLU A 496 -23.58 -4.41 12.57
N GLU A 497 -24.31 -3.31 12.79
CA GLU A 497 -23.94 -2.24 13.74
C GLU A 497 -22.54 -1.63 13.47
N GLY A 498 -22.11 -1.59 12.20
CA GLY A 498 -20.82 -1.02 11.80
C GLY A 498 -20.78 0.50 11.97
N MET A 499 -19.62 1.01 12.42
CA MET A 499 -19.33 2.44 12.60
C MET A 499 -18.17 2.84 11.67
N GLY A 500 -17.52 3.97 11.94
CA GLY A 500 -16.32 4.42 11.23
C GLY A 500 -16.39 5.89 10.85
N LEU A 501 -15.22 6.52 10.77
CA LEU A 501 -15.03 7.84 10.17
C LEU A 501 -14.51 7.64 8.75
N ILE A 502 -15.29 8.05 7.75
CA ILE A 502 -14.99 7.94 6.32
C ILE A 502 -14.82 9.36 5.79
N GLU A 503 -13.58 9.83 5.62
CA GLU A 503 -13.29 11.22 5.26
C GLU A 503 -12.36 11.38 4.04
N ASP A 504 -12.62 12.37 3.19
CA ASP A 504 -11.72 12.76 2.08
C ASP A 504 -11.37 11.63 1.07
N ASN A 505 -12.23 10.61 0.90
CA ASN A 505 -11.99 9.49 -0.02
C ASN A 505 -12.59 9.72 -1.42
N GLU A 506 -11.91 9.22 -2.46
CA GLU A 506 -12.39 9.17 -3.84
C GLU A 506 -12.95 7.76 -4.14
N ILE A 507 -14.26 7.63 -4.34
CA ILE A 507 -14.96 6.34 -4.47
C ILE A 507 -15.70 6.30 -5.81
N ASN A 508 -15.19 5.56 -6.80
CA ASN A 508 -15.74 5.62 -8.16
C ASN A 508 -15.66 4.32 -8.99
N ASN A 509 -16.46 4.25 -10.07
CA ASN A 509 -16.48 3.14 -11.05
C ASN A 509 -16.82 1.72 -10.50
N ASN A 510 -17.12 1.60 -9.21
CA ASN A 510 -17.56 0.37 -8.55
C ASN A 510 -18.90 -0.12 -9.14
N THR A 511 -19.13 -1.43 -9.06
CA THR A 511 -20.19 -2.11 -9.83
C THR A 511 -21.54 -2.14 -9.12
N LEU A 512 -21.56 -2.10 -7.79
CA LEU A 512 -22.76 -1.82 -7.00
C LEU A 512 -22.72 -0.38 -6.46
N ALA A 513 -23.35 -0.11 -5.31
CA ALA A 513 -23.40 1.23 -4.73
C ALA A 513 -22.01 1.75 -4.33
N GLY A 514 -21.79 3.07 -4.43
CA GLY A 514 -20.54 3.71 -4.01
C GLY A 514 -20.25 3.47 -2.53
N VAL A 515 -21.21 3.79 -1.66
CA VAL A 515 -21.24 3.35 -0.26
C VAL A 515 -22.60 2.73 0.07
N TRP A 516 -22.62 1.61 0.78
CA TRP A 516 -23.84 0.94 1.23
C TRP A 516 -23.79 0.76 2.74
N ILE A 517 -24.82 1.25 3.43
CA ILE A 517 -24.97 1.28 4.88
C ILE A 517 -26.25 0.54 5.24
N THR A 518 -26.16 -0.48 6.10
CA THR A 518 -27.29 -1.38 6.40
C THR A 518 -27.27 -1.90 7.83
N THR A 519 -28.40 -2.46 8.27
CA THR A 519 -28.50 -3.32 9.48
C THR A 519 -27.97 -2.61 10.73
N GLY A 520 -28.60 -1.49 11.06
CA GLY A 520 -28.30 -0.65 12.23
C GLY A 520 -26.98 0.13 12.20
N SER A 521 -26.23 0.08 11.10
CA SER A 521 -24.92 0.77 10.98
C SER A 521 -25.04 2.30 11.02
N THR A 522 -24.01 2.95 11.59
CA THR A 522 -23.98 4.40 11.90
C THR A 522 -22.64 5.10 11.59
N PRO A 523 -22.07 4.94 10.37
CA PRO A 523 -20.83 5.62 10.01
C PRO A 523 -21.02 7.15 9.83
N THR A 524 -19.91 7.89 9.89
CA THR A 524 -19.85 9.31 9.52
C THR A 524 -19.05 9.48 8.23
N LEU A 525 -19.68 10.03 7.19
CA LEU A 525 -19.07 10.31 5.89
C LEU A 525 -18.92 11.83 5.73
N ARG A 526 -17.70 12.33 5.54
CA ARG A 526 -17.47 13.76 5.21
C ARG A 526 -16.45 14.02 4.11
N HIS A 527 -16.67 15.07 3.32
CA HIS A 527 -15.78 15.50 2.23
C HIS A 527 -15.44 14.41 1.17
N ASN A 528 -16.18 13.29 1.13
CA ASN A 528 -15.91 12.24 0.17
C ASN A 528 -16.45 12.60 -1.22
N ARG A 529 -15.81 12.06 -2.24
CA ARG A 529 -16.19 12.23 -3.65
C ARG A 529 -16.63 10.89 -4.21
N ILE A 530 -17.94 10.68 -4.24
CA ILE A 530 -18.58 9.39 -4.52
C ILE A 530 -19.25 9.50 -5.89
N HIS A 531 -18.65 8.95 -6.95
CA HIS A 531 -19.10 9.27 -8.31
C HIS A 531 -18.95 8.15 -9.35
N SER A 532 -19.61 8.31 -10.50
CA SER A 532 -19.46 7.40 -11.65
C SER A 532 -19.73 5.91 -11.34
N GLY A 533 -20.59 5.62 -10.35
CA GLY A 533 -20.96 4.26 -9.97
C GLY A 533 -21.97 3.65 -10.92
N LYS A 534 -21.89 2.32 -11.11
CA LYS A 534 -22.82 1.58 -11.99
C LYS A 534 -24.21 1.35 -11.35
N GLN A 535 -24.35 1.65 -10.05
CA GLN A 535 -25.63 1.69 -9.33
C GLN A 535 -25.89 3.05 -8.66
N VAL A 536 -26.08 3.08 -7.33
CA VAL A 536 -26.45 4.23 -6.49
C VAL A 536 -25.18 4.86 -5.89
N GLY A 537 -25.19 6.17 -5.60
CA GLY A 537 -24.07 6.82 -4.90
C GLY A 537 -23.92 6.34 -3.45
N VAL A 538 -24.88 6.69 -2.58
CA VAL A 538 -24.96 6.18 -1.20
C VAL A 538 -26.33 5.53 -0.95
N TYR A 539 -26.33 4.34 -0.36
CA TYR A 539 -27.53 3.53 -0.17
C TYR A 539 -27.73 3.14 1.29
N PHE A 540 -28.86 3.56 1.86
CA PHE A 540 -29.31 3.19 3.21
C PHE A 540 -30.44 2.16 3.15
N TYR A 541 -30.23 1.04 3.82
CA TYR A 541 -31.15 -0.09 3.87
C TYR A 541 -31.30 -0.61 5.31
N ASP A 542 -32.38 -1.32 5.62
CA ASP A 542 -32.53 -2.12 6.85
C ASP A 542 -32.11 -1.38 8.15
N GLY A 543 -32.78 -0.25 8.44
CA GLY A 543 -32.44 0.60 9.59
C GLY A 543 -31.07 1.30 9.53
N GLY A 544 -30.44 1.36 8.34
CA GLY A 544 -29.17 2.08 8.12
C GLY A 544 -29.29 3.56 8.47
N CYS A 545 -28.33 4.05 9.24
CA CYS A 545 -28.30 5.41 9.79
C CYS A 545 -26.89 6.01 9.61
N GLY A 546 -26.59 7.11 10.31
CA GLY A 546 -25.30 7.82 10.22
C GLY A 546 -25.44 9.25 9.71
N VAL A 547 -24.29 9.88 9.46
CA VAL A 547 -24.19 11.29 9.05
C VAL A 547 -23.43 11.39 7.75
N LEU A 548 -24.01 12.07 6.75
CA LEU A 548 -23.36 12.50 5.51
C LEU A 548 -23.24 14.02 5.55
N GLU A 549 -22.04 14.55 5.65
CA GLU A 549 -21.77 15.97 5.79
C GLU A 549 -20.78 16.47 4.72
N ASP A 550 -21.13 17.53 3.97
CA ASP A 550 -20.24 18.19 3.00
C ASP A 550 -19.60 17.24 1.93
N ASN A 551 -20.31 16.20 1.47
CA ASN A 551 -19.83 15.27 0.42
C ASN A 551 -20.26 15.68 -1.01
N GLU A 552 -19.50 15.25 -2.02
CA GLU A 552 -19.84 15.33 -3.45
C GLU A 552 -20.33 13.96 -3.96
N ILE A 553 -21.59 13.87 -4.43
CA ILE A 553 -22.20 12.60 -4.88
C ILE A 553 -22.78 12.76 -6.30
N PHE A 554 -22.11 12.23 -7.33
CA PHE A 554 -22.44 12.63 -8.71
C PHE A 554 -22.26 11.59 -9.83
N ASN A 555 -22.91 11.82 -10.97
CA ASN A 555 -22.78 11.02 -12.21
C ASN A 555 -23.04 9.50 -12.04
N HIS A 556 -23.94 9.10 -11.15
CA HIS A 556 -24.33 7.70 -10.94
C HIS A 556 -25.38 7.23 -11.95
N LYS A 557 -25.39 5.93 -12.27
CA LYS A 557 -26.40 5.33 -13.17
C LYS A 557 -27.80 5.28 -12.55
N TYR A 558 -27.91 5.35 -11.22
CA TYR A 558 -29.19 5.45 -10.50
C TYR A 558 -29.20 6.77 -9.70
N SER A 559 -29.91 6.81 -8.57
CA SER A 559 -29.96 7.98 -7.70
C SER A 559 -28.60 8.27 -7.05
N GLY A 560 -28.36 9.52 -6.70
CA GLY A 560 -27.23 9.91 -5.87
C GLY A 560 -27.35 9.30 -4.47
N ILE A 561 -28.51 9.43 -3.83
CA ILE A 561 -28.80 8.75 -2.54
C ILE A 561 -30.11 7.95 -2.62
N GLN A 562 -30.14 6.78 -1.97
CA GLN A 562 -31.37 6.03 -1.71
C GLN A 562 -31.54 5.72 -0.22
N ILE A 563 -32.77 5.87 0.29
CA ILE A 563 -33.12 5.62 1.69
C ILE A 563 -34.40 4.75 1.73
N ARG A 564 -34.35 3.58 2.37
CA ARG A 564 -35.55 2.73 2.56
C ARG A 564 -35.55 1.87 3.81
N SER A 565 -36.68 1.22 4.09
CA SER A 565 -36.80 0.17 5.12
C SER A 565 -36.41 0.68 6.51
N GLY A 566 -37.07 1.73 6.99
CA GLY A 566 -36.85 2.33 8.31
C GLY A 566 -35.54 3.13 8.47
N SER A 567 -34.66 3.13 7.46
CA SER A 567 -33.42 3.90 7.46
C SER A 567 -33.65 5.40 7.69
N ASN A 568 -32.84 6.00 8.56
CA ASN A 568 -33.03 7.37 9.05
C ASN A 568 -31.69 8.15 9.17
N PRO A 569 -30.99 8.42 8.05
CA PRO A 569 -29.73 9.16 8.06
C PRO A 569 -29.92 10.66 8.21
N THR A 570 -28.87 11.35 8.68
CA THR A 570 -28.75 12.82 8.56
C THR A 570 -27.86 13.14 7.36
N ILE A 571 -28.36 13.97 6.45
CA ILE A 571 -27.74 14.32 5.18
C ILE A 571 -27.66 15.84 5.13
N ASN A 572 -26.48 16.40 5.40
CA ASN A 572 -26.22 17.81 5.66
C ASN A 572 -25.24 18.43 4.64
N ARG A 573 -25.59 19.55 3.99
CA ARG A 573 -24.72 20.34 3.09
C ARG A 573 -24.05 19.57 1.93
N ASN A 574 -24.57 18.41 1.53
CA ASN A 574 -24.01 17.62 0.42
C ASN A 574 -24.41 18.19 -0.95
N LYS A 575 -23.60 17.93 -1.97
CA LYS A 575 -23.90 18.24 -3.38
C LYS A 575 -24.25 16.96 -4.14
N ILE A 576 -25.42 16.92 -4.78
CA ILE A 576 -25.99 15.69 -5.37
C ILE A 576 -26.46 15.96 -6.81
N TRP A 577 -25.67 15.55 -7.82
CA TRP A 577 -25.93 15.96 -9.21
C TRP A 577 -25.59 14.96 -10.32
N GLY A 578 -26.16 15.19 -11.51
CA GLY A 578 -25.85 14.43 -12.73
C GLY A 578 -26.25 12.95 -12.71
N GLY A 579 -27.04 12.50 -11.73
CA GLY A 579 -27.56 11.13 -11.68
C GLY A 579 -28.52 10.85 -12.85
N GLN A 580 -28.49 9.62 -13.36
CA GLN A 580 -29.41 9.19 -14.43
C GLN A 580 -30.83 8.86 -13.92
N ASN A 581 -31.06 8.92 -12.61
CA ASN A 581 -32.36 8.82 -11.96
C ASN A 581 -32.60 10.09 -11.10
N GLY A 582 -33.56 10.06 -10.16
CA GLY A 582 -33.79 11.18 -9.26
C GLY A 582 -32.66 11.33 -8.23
N GLY A 583 -32.31 12.57 -7.86
CA GLY A 583 -31.13 12.90 -7.05
C GLY A 583 -31.10 12.16 -5.71
N VAL A 584 -32.19 12.28 -4.93
CA VAL A 584 -32.45 11.46 -3.74
C VAL A 584 -33.78 10.72 -3.88
N LEU A 585 -33.82 9.43 -3.55
CA LEU A 585 -35.04 8.62 -3.53
C LEU A 585 -35.26 8.01 -2.14
N VAL A 586 -36.32 8.47 -1.47
CA VAL A 586 -36.80 7.95 -0.19
C VAL A 586 -38.03 7.08 -0.45
N TYR A 587 -37.97 5.79 -0.12
CA TYR A 587 -39.04 4.83 -0.44
C TYR A 587 -39.21 3.72 0.61
N ASN A 588 -40.36 3.03 0.57
CA ASN A 588 -40.72 1.90 1.45
C ASN A 588 -40.46 2.19 2.94
N GLY A 589 -41.16 3.19 3.48
CA GLY A 589 -41.00 3.62 4.87
C GLY A 589 -39.61 4.19 5.18
N GLY A 590 -38.96 4.84 4.21
CA GLY A 590 -37.73 5.58 4.43
C GLY A 590 -37.99 6.90 5.18
N LEU A 591 -37.02 7.30 6.00
CA LEU A 591 -37.04 8.54 6.78
C LEU A 591 -35.84 9.42 6.34
N GLY A 592 -35.17 10.07 7.29
CA GLY A 592 -33.99 10.89 7.09
C GLY A 592 -34.25 12.39 7.17
N LEU A 593 -33.23 13.12 7.62
CA LEU A 593 -33.18 14.58 7.62
C LEU A 593 -32.24 15.04 6.50
N LEU A 594 -32.78 15.70 5.49
CA LEU A 594 -32.04 16.37 4.42
C LEU A 594 -31.98 17.85 4.76
N GLU A 595 -30.81 18.35 5.15
CA GLU A 595 -30.59 19.74 5.55
C GLU A 595 -29.52 20.44 4.70
N GLU A 596 -29.82 21.65 4.21
CA GLU A 596 -28.86 22.53 3.50
C GLU A 596 -28.16 21.94 2.25
N ASN A 597 -28.68 20.84 1.68
CA ASN A 597 -28.08 20.19 0.50
C ASN A 597 -28.38 20.95 -0.80
N GLU A 598 -27.53 20.76 -1.81
CA GLU A 598 -27.65 21.33 -3.15
C GLU A 598 -27.84 20.18 -4.17
N ILE A 599 -29.05 20.03 -4.70
CA ILE A 599 -29.50 18.87 -5.47
C ILE A 599 -29.90 19.32 -6.89
N PHE A 600 -29.10 18.97 -7.90
CA PHE A 600 -29.22 19.61 -9.22
C PHE A 600 -28.81 18.77 -10.44
N ASP A 601 -29.13 19.21 -11.66
CA ASP A 601 -28.77 18.58 -12.95
C ASP A 601 -29.11 17.08 -13.11
N ASN A 602 -29.95 16.53 -12.23
CA ASN A 602 -30.36 15.12 -12.24
C ASN A 602 -31.34 14.86 -13.40
N ALA A 603 -31.26 13.67 -13.99
CA ALA A 603 -32.00 13.32 -15.20
C ALA A 603 -33.48 13.03 -14.95
N MET A 604 -33.87 12.83 -13.69
CA MET A 604 -35.26 12.80 -13.22
C MET A 604 -35.42 13.84 -12.10
N ALA A 605 -36.47 13.76 -11.28
CA ALA A 605 -36.72 14.77 -10.24
C ALA A 605 -35.59 14.90 -9.20
N GLY A 606 -35.45 16.09 -8.60
CA GLY A 606 -34.44 16.34 -7.57
C GLY A 606 -34.58 15.42 -6.35
N VAL A 607 -35.77 15.35 -5.77
CA VAL A 607 -36.11 14.38 -4.70
C VAL A 607 -37.40 13.63 -4.99
N TRP A 608 -37.39 12.32 -4.77
CA TRP A 608 -38.57 11.46 -4.77
C TRP A 608 -38.88 10.95 -3.36
N ILE A 609 -40.16 11.07 -2.96
CA ILE A 609 -40.69 10.52 -1.72
C ILE A 609 -41.83 9.56 -2.08
N LYS A 610 -41.67 8.26 -1.79
CA LYS A 610 -42.59 7.20 -2.27
C LYS A 610 -42.92 6.19 -1.18
N THR A 611 -44.04 5.48 -1.33
CA THR A 611 -44.42 4.30 -0.52
C THR A 611 -44.30 4.55 0.99
N GLU A 612 -45.21 5.37 1.51
CA GLU A 612 -45.37 5.71 2.94
C GLU A 612 -44.20 6.44 3.64
N SER A 613 -43.13 6.74 2.90
CA SER A 613 -41.93 7.42 3.41
C SER A 613 -42.21 8.82 3.92
N ASN A 614 -41.46 9.24 4.94
CA ASN A 614 -41.68 10.48 5.69
C ASN A 614 -40.35 11.18 6.08
N PRO A 615 -39.55 11.64 5.11
CA PRO A 615 -38.33 12.41 5.37
C PRO A 615 -38.63 13.87 5.72
N VAL A 616 -37.66 14.56 6.31
CA VAL A 616 -37.69 16.02 6.50
C VAL A 616 -36.68 16.67 5.56
N LEU A 617 -37.14 17.59 4.71
CA LEU A 617 -36.33 18.40 3.81
C LEU A 617 -36.33 19.83 4.33
N ARG A 618 -35.20 20.33 4.82
CA ARG A 618 -35.08 21.67 5.42
C ARG A 618 -33.94 22.51 4.81
N ARG A 619 -34.23 23.74 4.36
CA ARG A 619 -33.23 24.68 3.78
C ARG A 619 -32.42 24.14 2.57
N ASN A 620 -32.90 23.11 1.86
CA ASN A 620 -32.21 22.59 0.68
C ASN A 620 -32.45 23.49 -0.55
N LYS A 621 -31.53 23.42 -1.51
CA LYS A 621 -31.69 23.96 -2.86
C LYS A 621 -31.92 22.82 -3.84
N ILE A 622 -32.99 22.87 -4.63
CA ILE A 622 -33.38 21.79 -5.54
C ILE A 622 -33.71 22.37 -6.91
N HIS A 623 -32.76 22.28 -7.86
CA HIS A 623 -32.84 23.08 -9.09
C HIS A 623 -32.25 22.43 -10.35
N HIS A 624 -32.61 22.95 -11.53
CA HIS A 624 -32.08 22.49 -12.83
C HIS A 624 -32.31 21.00 -13.13
N GLY A 625 -33.18 20.30 -12.39
CA GLY A 625 -33.58 18.92 -12.67
C GLY A 625 -34.40 18.82 -13.96
N ARG A 626 -34.27 17.70 -14.67
CA ARG A 626 -34.96 17.49 -15.96
C ARG A 626 -36.43 17.06 -15.85
N GLU A 627 -36.89 16.77 -14.64
CA GLU A 627 -38.32 16.62 -14.33
C GLU A 627 -38.74 17.71 -13.32
N GLY A 628 -39.51 17.36 -12.28
CA GLY A 628 -39.89 18.28 -11.21
C GLY A 628 -38.82 18.43 -10.12
N GLY A 629 -39.00 19.40 -9.22
CA GLY A 629 -38.08 19.61 -8.10
C GLY A 629 -38.21 18.49 -7.06
N VAL A 630 -39.39 18.37 -6.45
CA VAL A 630 -39.73 17.28 -5.52
C VAL A 630 -41.01 16.59 -5.98
N CYS A 631 -41.04 15.25 -6.00
CA CYS A 631 -42.25 14.50 -6.33
C CYS A 631 -42.61 13.48 -5.24
N VAL A 632 -43.85 13.59 -4.73
CA VAL A 632 -44.38 12.77 -3.62
C VAL A 632 -45.50 11.86 -4.16
N PHE A 633 -45.32 10.54 -4.02
CA PHE A 633 -46.21 9.51 -4.56
C PHE A 633 -46.54 8.39 -3.56
N ASN A 634 -47.60 7.63 -3.85
CA ASN A 634 -47.95 6.35 -3.22
C ASN A 634 -47.98 6.43 -1.68
N CYS A 635 -48.95 7.19 -1.15
CA CYS A 635 -49.09 7.46 0.29
C CYS A 635 -47.87 8.15 0.92
N GLY A 636 -47.03 8.80 0.11
CA GLY A 636 -45.85 9.54 0.57
C GLY A 636 -46.23 10.74 1.45
N LYS A 637 -45.37 11.04 2.42
CA LYS A 637 -45.55 12.10 3.41
C LYS A 637 -44.31 13.01 3.38
N GLY A 638 -43.80 13.40 4.54
CA GLY A 638 -42.63 14.23 4.69
C GLY A 638 -42.95 15.71 4.92
N VAL A 639 -41.97 16.44 5.44
CA VAL A 639 -42.04 17.86 5.74
C VAL A 639 -41.01 18.60 4.90
N LEU A 640 -41.46 19.50 4.04
CA LEU A 640 -40.63 20.40 3.24
C LEU A 640 -40.69 21.78 3.92
N GLU A 641 -39.59 22.21 4.54
CA GLU A 641 -39.52 23.48 5.28
C GLU A 641 -38.41 24.41 4.74
N ASN A 642 -38.74 25.66 4.40
CA ASN A 642 -37.78 26.70 4.00
C ASN A 642 -36.84 26.30 2.83
N ASN A 643 -37.26 25.43 1.90
CA ASN A 643 -36.44 25.02 0.76
C ASN A 643 -36.60 25.98 -0.44
N ASP A 644 -35.53 26.15 -1.22
CA ASP A 644 -35.53 26.84 -2.51
C ASP A 644 -35.64 25.80 -3.63
N ILE A 645 -36.75 25.80 -4.38
CA ILE A 645 -37.04 24.81 -5.42
C ILE A 645 -37.29 25.55 -6.74
N PHE A 646 -36.32 25.57 -7.65
CA PHE A 646 -36.33 26.53 -8.77
C PHE A 646 -35.70 26.02 -10.08
N GLN A 647 -36.08 26.60 -11.22
CA GLN A 647 -35.48 26.30 -12.53
C GLN A 647 -35.48 24.80 -12.94
N ASN A 648 -36.37 23.99 -12.35
CA ASN A 648 -36.60 22.60 -12.76
C ASN A 648 -37.48 22.58 -14.02
N ALA A 649 -37.28 21.60 -14.92
CA ALA A 649 -37.89 21.61 -16.24
C ALA A 649 -39.41 21.36 -16.24
N LEU A 650 -39.95 20.69 -15.21
CA LEU A 650 -41.38 20.47 -15.00
C LEU A 650 -41.86 21.16 -13.71
N THR A 651 -42.82 20.57 -13.00
CA THR A 651 -43.47 21.14 -11.83
C THR A 651 -42.52 21.25 -10.64
N GLY A 652 -42.53 22.39 -9.92
CA GLY A 652 -41.69 22.60 -8.74
C GLY A 652 -41.87 21.53 -7.66
N VAL A 653 -43.11 21.33 -7.19
CA VAL A 653 -43.48 20.18 -6.34
C VAL A 653 -44.72 19.46 -6.88
N LEU A 654 -44.59 18.18 -7.22
CA LEU A 654 -45.68 17.31 -7.66
C LEU A 654 -46.12 16.38 -6.52
N ILE A 655 -47.42 16.33 -6.23
CA ILE A 655 -48.00 15.51 -5.16
C ILE A 655 -49.13 14.63 -5.76
N SER A 656 -49.02 13.31 -5.66
CA SER A 656 -49.93 12.38 -6.34
C SER A 656 -50.19 11.11 -5.52
N THR A 657 -51.26 10.39 -5.87
CA THR A 657 -51.52 9.01 -5.46
C THR A 657 -51.65 8.86 -3.94
N SER A 658 -52.67 9.53 -3.39
CA SER A 658 -53.01 9.53 -1.96
C SER A 658 -51.87 10.00 -1.03
N SER A 659 -50.96 10.84 -1.52
CA SER A 659 -49.88 11.43 -0.73
C SER A 659 -50.32 12.67 0.04
N PHE A 660 -49.73 12.92 1.20
CA PHE A 660 -50.10 14.02 2.11
C PHE A 660 -48.86 14.63 2.83
N PRO A 661 -47.96 15.34 2.11
CA PRO A 661 -46.84 16.06 2.71
C PRO A 661 -47.28 17.40 3.36
N VAL A 662 -46.37 17.98 4.15
CA VAL A 662 -46.47 19.35 4.67
C VAL A 662 -45.43 20.21 3.98
N LEU A 663 -45.84 21.31 3.34
CA LEU A 663 -44.95 22.31 2.75
C LEU A 663 -45.09 23.61 3.54
N LYS A 664 -44.02 24.05 4.20
CA LYS A 664 -43.96 25.28 5.00
C LYS A 664 -42.86 26.22 4.53
N SER A 665 -43.21 27.47 4.23
CA SER A 665 -42.27 28.58 3.93
C SER A 665 -41.27 28.31 2.80
N ASN A 666 -41.55 27.38 1.87
CA ASN A 666 -40.68 27.11 0.72
C ASN A 666 -40.83 28.19 -0.36
N ARG A 667 -39.77 28.43 -1.13
CA ARG A 667 -39.77 29.33 -2.29
C ARG A 667 -39.71 28.50 -3.56
N ILE A 668 -40.74 28.59 -4.41
CA ILE A 668 -40.91 27.73 -5.59
C ILE A 668 -41.06 28.58 -6.84
N PHE A 669 -40.01 28.70 -7.65
CA PHE A 669 -39.91 29.76 -8.66
C PHE A 669 -39.13 29.43 -9.94
N ASP A 670 -39.34 30.24 -10.98
CA ASP A 670 -38.70 30.14 -12.30
C ASP A 670 -38.79 28.71 -12.95
N GLY A 671 -39.78 27.90 -12.55
CA GLY A 671 -39.97 26.52 -12.99
C GLY A 671 -40.61 26.40 -14.38
N GLY A 672 -40.25 25.33 -15.10
CA GLY A 672 -40.68 25.08 -16.48
C GLY A 672 -42.13 24.65 -16.66
N ALA A 673 -42.84 24.33 -15.58
CA ALA A 673 -44.29 24.08 -15.57
C ALA A 673 -45.01 24.85 -14.44
N ALA A 674 -45.84 24.19 -13.63
CA ALA A 674 -46.53 24.78 -12.49
C ALA A 674 -45.63 24.85 -11.24
N GLY A 675 -45.97 25.71 -10.27
CA GLY A 675 -45.24 25.77 -8.99
C GLY A 675 -45.47 24.52 -8.15
N ILE A 676 -46.72 24.27 -7.76
CA ILE A 676 -47.18 23.05 -7.10
C ILE A 676 -48.27 22.40 -7.96
N GLU A 677 -48.28 21.08 -8.06
CA GLU A 677 -49.33 20.31 -8.74
C GLU A 677 -49.80 19.17 -7.84
N ILE A 678 -51.12 19.03 -7.64
CA ILE A 678 -51.70 18.00 -6.76
C ILE A 678 -52.76 17.20 -7.51
N THR A 679 -52.56 15.89 -7.59
CA THR A 679 -53.36 14.97 -8.45
C THR A 679 -53.75 13.67 -7.71
N ASN A 680 -54.58 12.84 -8.35
CA ASN A 680 -54.81 11.43 -7.97
C ASN A 680 -55.10 11.22 -6.46
N CYS A 681 -56.13 11.90 -5.95
CA CYS A 681 -56.60 11.82 -4.55
C CYS A 681 -55.57 12.20 -3.47
N ALA A 682 -54.46 12.85 -3.84
CA ALA A 682 -53.52 13.42 -2.89
C ALA A 682 -54.06 14.71 -2.23
N GLY A 683 -53.34 15.19 -1.23
CA GLY A 683 -53.57 16.46 -0.55
C GLY A 683 -52.29 16.93 0.15
N GLY A 684 -52.44 17.69 1.23
CA GLY A 684 -51.32 18.19 2.02
C GLY A 684 -51.64 19.51 2.72
N VAL A 685 -50.69 20.01 3.50
CA VAL A 685 -50.77 21.32 4.17
C VAL A 685 -49.79 22.27 3.51
N LEU A 686 -50.26 23.43 3.03
CA LEU A 686 -49.45 24.42 2.33
C LEU A 686 -49.45 25.75 3.10
N GLU A 687 -48.46 25.96 3.96
CA GLU A 687 -48.35 27.12 4.86
C GLU A 687 -47.23 28.07 4.42
N GLY A 688 -47.53 29.36 4.24
CA GLY A 688 -46.49 30.41 4.10
C GLY A 688 -45.58 30.35 2.85
N ASN A 689 -45.79 29.40 1.93
CA ASN A 689 -44.93 29.21 0.76
C ASN A 689 -45.04 30.37 -0.24
N GLU A 690 -43.92 30.76 -0.84
CA GLU A 690 -43.83 31.82 -1.86
C GLU A 690 -43.65 31.20 -3.25
N ILE A 691 -44.62 31.41 -4.13
CA ILE A 691 -44.67 30.75 -5.44
C ILE A 691 -44.84 31.82 -6.53
N PHE A 692 -43.85 31.95 -7.42
CA PHE A 692 -43.76 33.06 -8.38
C PHE A 692 -42.97 32.68 -9.64
N ASN A 693 -43.12 33.41 -10.74
CA ASN A 693 -42.38 33.26 -12.01
C ASN A 693 -42.38 31.87 -12.70
N ASN A 694 -43.14 30.88 -12.21
CA ASN A 694 -43.29 29.59 -12.90
C ASN A 694 -44.03 29.78 -14.24
N ARG A 695 -43.76 28.91 -15.21
CA ARG A 695 -44.29 29.04 -16.59
C ARG A 695 -45.82 28.92 -16.68
N PHE A 696 -46.42 28.15 -15.77
CA PHE A 696 -47.87 27.99 -15.63
C PHE A 696 -48.31 28.36 -14.20
N ASP A 697 -49.53 27.99 -13.82
CA ASP A 697 -50.14 28.34 -12.54
C ASP A 697 -49.24 28.07 -11.32
N GLY A 698 -49.34 28.94 -10.30
CA GLY A 698 -48.62 28.74 -9.04
C GLY A 698 -49.05 27.45 -8.32
N ILE A 699 -50.34 27.12 -8.33
CA ILE A 699 -50.87 25.87 -7.78
C ILE A 699 -51.91 25.29 -8.74
N CYS A 700 -51.66 24.09 -9.27
CA CYS A 700 -52.57 23.33 -10.12
C CYS A 700 -53.19 22.17 -9.32
N LEU A 701 -54.51 21.99 -9.41
CA LEU A 701 -55.26 20.97 -8.66
C LEU A 701 -56.14 20.13 -9.60
N ALA A 702 -56.02 18.80 -9.54
CA ALA A 702 -56.90 17.90 -10.28
C ALA A 702 -58.29 17.78 -9.64
N THR A 703 -59.29 17.39 -10.44
CA THR A 703 -60.67 17.16 -9.97
C THR A 703 -60.71 16.16 -8.81
N GLY A 704 -61.29 16.57 -7.68
CA GLY A 704 -61.46 15.74 -6.48
C GLY A 704 -60.38 15.90 -5.41
N VAL A 705 -59.30 16.62 -5.69
CA VAL A 705 -58.22 16.94 -4.75
C VAL A 705 -58.60 18.14 -3.84
N LYS A 706 -58.23 18.09 -2.55
CA LYS A 706 -58.50 19.17 -1.57
C LYS A 706 -57.32 19.38 -0.59
N PRO A 707 -56.31 20.20 -0.91
CA PRO A 707 -55.26 20.60 0.04
C PRO A 707 -55.79 21.56 1.11
N GLN A 708 -55.02 21.75 2.18
CA GLN A 708 -55.23 22.84 3.13
C GLN A 708 -54.40 24.07 2.68
N LEU A 709 -55.12 25.08 2.21
CA LEU A 709 -54.67 26.45 1.88
C LEU A 709 -55.25 27.42 2.92
N SER A 710 -54.61 28.57 3.16
CA SER A 710 -55.10 29.52 4.16
C SER A 710 -54.73 31.00 3.92
N SER A 711 -55.74 31.89 3.85
CA SER A 711 -55.85 33.24 4.48
C SER A 711 -56.98 34.12 3.90
N GLU A 712 -57.70 34.81 4.78
CA GLU A 712 -58.76 35.80 4.55
C GLU A 712 -58.42 37.11 5.26
N CYS A 713 -58.87 38.27 4.76
CA CYS A 713 -58.61 39.59 5.37
C CYS A 713 -59.91 40.24 5.87
N THR A 714 -60.05 40.31 7.19
CA THR A 714 -61.25 40.85 7.84
C THR A 714 -61.33 42.38 7.72
N THR A 715 -60.21 43.10 7.70
CA THR A 715 -60.19 44.57 7.46
C THR A 715 -60.69 44.95 6.06
N CYS A 716 -60.40 44.15 5.03
CA CYS A 716 -60.90 44.38 3.67
C CYS A 716 -62.28 43.75 3.41
N GLY A 717 -62.87 43.04 4.39
CA GLY A 717 -64.14 42.35 4.22
C GLY A 717 -64.13 41.31 3.08
N THR A 718 -63.05 40.53 2.93
CA THR A 718 -62.94 39.53 1.84
C THR A 718 -63.96 38.40 2.04
N SER A 719 -65.13 38.53 1.42
CA SER A 719 -66.29 37.66 1.62
C SER A 719 -66.19 36.33 0.85
N ASP A 720 -67.21 35.48 1.01
CA ASP A 720 -67.25 34.09 0.53
C ASP A 720 -66.97 33.92 -0.98
N GLY A 721 -65.81 33.32 -1.27
CA GLY A 721 -65.26 33.12 -2.61
C GLY A 721 -63.81 33.57 -2.75
N PHE A 722 -63.41 34.61 -2.00
CA PHE A 722 -62.12 35.27 -2.15
C PHE A 722 -61.18 34.94 -0.98
N ALA A 723 -60.00 34.42 -1.29
CA ALA A 723 -58.86 34.32 -0.39
C ALA A 723 -57.71 35.18 -0.95
N ILE A 724 -56.69 35.46 -0.14
CA ILE A 724 -55.53 36.25 -0.57
C ILE A 724 -54.23 35.45 -0.43
N CYS A 725 -53.26 35.65 -1.32
CA CYS A 725 -51.96 35.02 -1.20
C CYS A 725 -51.03 35.81 -0.27
N VAL A 726 -49.99 35.15 0.24
CA VAL A 726 -48.99 35.76 1.16
C VAL A 726 -48.36 37.02 0.57
N SER A 727 -48.12 37.08 -0.75
CA SER A 727 -47.61 38.26 -1.43
C SER A 727 -48.59 39.44 -1.43
N CYS A 728 -49.90 39.18 -1.52
CA CYS A 728 -50.93 40.21 -1.37
C CYS A 728 -51.09 40.65 0.09
N VAL A 729 -50.94 39.74 1.06
CA VAL A 729 -50.86 40.10 2.50
C VAL A 729 -49.71 41.08 2.72
N LYS A 730 -48.49 40.74 2.27
CA LYS A 730 -47.28 41.57 2.44
C LYS A 730 -47.27 42.88 1.62
N GLY A 731 -48.00 42.96 0.50
CA GLY A 731 -47.86 44.07 -0.47
C GLY A 731 -49.09 44.98 -0.65
N CYS A 732 -50.30 44.44 -0.44
CA CYS A 732 -51.57 45.15 -0.70
C CYS A 732 -52.50 45.19 0.53
N HIS A 733 -52.27 44.35 1.54
CA HIS A 733 -53.00 44.30 2.81
C HIS A 733 -52.06 44.48 4.02
N ASP A 734 -50.93 45.18 3.82
CA ASP A 734 -50.00 45.49 4.92
C ASP A 734 -50.70 46.37 5.97
N GLY A 735 -50.50 46.04 7.25
CA GLY A 735 -51.22 46.66 8.37
C GLY A 735 -52.69 46.25 8.55
N HIS A 736 -53.21 45.27 7.80
CA HIS A 736 -54.59 44.76 7.96
C HIS A 736 -54.69 43.50 8.82
N ASN A 737 -55.86 43.25 9.41
CA ASN A 737 -56.17 42.01 10.10
C ASN A 737 -56.42 40.87 9.09
N VAL A 738 -55.79 39.72 9.31
CA VAL A 738 -55.81 38.54 8.44
C VAL A 738 -55.96 37.29 9.31
N GLU A 739 -56.83 36.36 8.90
CA GLU A 739 -57.16 35.13 9.61
C GLU A 739 -57.10 33.91 8.66
N PHE A 740 -56.81 32.71 9.17
CA PHE A 740 -56.50 31.54 8.34
C PHE A 740 -57.70 30.60 8.13
N VAL A 741 -58.23 30.57 6.91
CA VAL A 741 -59.44 29.80 6.56
C VAL A 741 -59.29 29.03 5.24
N ARG A 742 -59.96 27.87 5.16
CA ARG A 742 -59.96 26.88 4.07
C ARG A 742 -61.05 27.18 3.03
N ARG A 743 -60.71 27.23 1.74
CA ARG A 743 -61.69 27.35 0.63
C ARG A 743 -61.36 26.40 -0.54
N ASP A 744 -62.41 25.79 -1.12
CA ASP A 744 -62.29 24.69 -2.11
C ASP A 744 -61.98 25.16 -3.55
N ARG A 745 -62.17 26.45 -3.84
CA ARG A 745 -61.71 27.16 -5.06
C ARG A 745 -61.37 28.59 -4.65
N PHE A 746 -60.30 29.15 -5.18
CA PHE A 746 -59.92 30.55 -4.95
C PHE A 746 -59.30 31.14 -6.23
N PHE A 747 -59.61 32.40 -6.50
CA PHE A 747 -58.98 33.22 -7.53
C PHE A 747 -58.57 34.54 -6.88
N CYS A 748 -57.36 35.05 -7.16
CA CYS A 748 -56.84 36.25 -6.49
C CYS A 748 -57.33 37.52 -7.20
N ASP A 749 -58.59 37.87 -6.97
CA ASP A 749 -59.36 38.86 -7.74
C ASP A 749 -58.89 40.32 -7.60
N CYS A 750 -57.80 40.58 -6.86
CA CYS A 750 -57.22 41.91 -6.65
C CYS A 750 -56.78 42.63 -7.94
N GLY A 751 -56.68 41.92 -9.07
CA GLY A 751 -56.43 42.48 -10.40
C GLY A 751 -57.67 42.75 -11.25
N ALA A 752 -58.88 42.39 -10.80
CA ALA A 752 -60.10 42.41 -11.63
C ALA A 752 -60.91 43.73 -11.57
N GLY A 753 -60.50 44.69 -10.74
CA GLY A 753 -61.19 45.99 -10.61
C GLY A 753 -62.55 45.95 -9.89
N SER A 754 -62.89 44.82 -9.26
CA SER A 754 -64.12 44.54 -8.52
C SER A 754 -64.22 45.22 -7.15
N SER A 755 -63.13 45.82 -6.66
CA SER A 755 -63.09 46.60 -5.41
C SER A 755 -62.26 47.88 -5.59
N GLY A 756 -62.52 48.90 -4.77
CA GLY A 756 -61.94 50.25 -4.90
C GLY A 756 -60.45 50.40 -4.56
N VAL A 757 -59.68 49.31 -4.54
CA VAL A 757 -58.24 49.30 -4.23
C VAL A 757 -57.49 48.58 -5.34
N HIS A 758 -56.76 49.33 -6.17
CA HIS A 758 -55.95 48.74 -7.24
C HIS A 758 -54.71 48.02 -6.68
N CYS A 759 -54.53 46.75 -7.07
CA CYS A 759 -53.35 45.97 -6.69
C CYS A 759 -52.08 46.52 -7.33
N LYS A 760 -51.05 46.78 -6.51
CA LYS A 760 -49.75 47.37 -6.95
C LYS A 760 -48.82 46.35 -7.64
N LEU A 761 -49.20 45.08 -7.71
CA LEU A 761 -48.33 43.97 -8.15
C LEU A 761 -48.61 43.49 -9.59
N VAL A 762 -49.62 44.02 -10.28
CA VAL A 762 -50.05 43.54 -11.61
C VAL A 762 -50.06 44.69 -12.62
N SER A 763 -49.64 44.42 -13.85
CA SER A 763 -49.73 45.35 -14.99
C SER A 763 -50.49 44.73 -16.16
N GLU A 764 -51.08 45.56 -17.02
CA GLU A 764 -52.22 45.22 -17.90
C GLU A 764 -51.97 44.15 -18.98
N LYS A 765 -50.74 43.66 -19.17
CA LYS A 765 -50.36 42.86 -20.36
C LYS A 765 -50.73 41.36 -20.33
N CYS A 766 -51.42 40.87 -19.30
CA CYS A 766 -51.63 39.42 -19.07
C CYS A 766 -53.06 38.91 -19.33
N TRP A 767 -53.73 39.39 -20.38
CA TRP A 767 -55.10 38.94 -20.75
C TRP A 767 -55.23 38.59 -22.24
N SER A 768 -55.15 37.28 -22.56
CA SER A 768 -55.62 36.73 -23.84
C SER A 768 -56.10 35.28 -23.68
N LEU A 769 -57.41 35.08 -23.48
CA LEU A 769 -58.01 33.74 -23.37
C LEU A 769 -58.15 33.09 -24.77
N SER A 770 -57.22 32.22 -25.18
CA SER A 770 -57.44 31.39 -26.38
C SER A 770 -56.60 30.10 -26.49
N SER A 771 -56.80 29.13 -25.59
CA SER A 771 -56.55 27.70 -25.92
C SER A 771 -57.30 26.75 -24.97
N ARG A 772 -58.19 25.92 -25.52
CA ARG A 772 -58.87 24.85 -24.76
C ARG A 772 -57.93 23.65 -24.57
N VAL A 773 -57.98 23.07 -23.36
CA VAL A 773 -57.83 21.64 -23.06
C VAL A 773 -56.88 20.85 -23.97
N GLN A 774 -55.60 20.82 -23.61
CA GLN A 774 -54.76 19.63 -23.81
C GLN A 774 -54.25 19.14 -22.46
N ALA A 775 -55.04 18.28 -21.80
CA ALA A 775 -54.53 17.45 -20.72
C ALA A 775 -53.57 16.42 -21.33
N VAL A 776 -52.27 16.63 -21.17
CA VAL A 776 -51.23 15.75 -21.74
C VAL A 776 -51.25 14.41 -21.03
N ARG A 777 -51.77 13.37 -21.71
CA ARG A 777 -51.63 11.97 -21.29
C ARG A 777 -50.16 11.53 -21.41
N LEU A 778 -49.38 11.71 -20.34
CA LEU A 778 -48.09 11.05 -20.14
C LEU A 778 -48.03 10.34 -18.78
N ALA A 779 -49.06 9.54 -18.49
CA ALA A 779 -49.15 8.66 -17.31
C ALA A 779 -49.57 7.22 -17.68
N SER A 780 -49.18 6.75 -18.87
CA SER A 780 -49.44 5.38 -19.35
C SER A 780 -48.44 4.96 -20.44
N GLY A 781 -47.14 5.18 -20.20
CA GLY A 781 -46.08 4.96 -21.20
C GLY A 781 -44.75 4.44 -20.65
N VAL A 782 -44.60 4.29 -19.33
CA VAL A 782 -43.46 3.62 -18.73
C VAL A 782 -43.97 2.33 -18.08
N GLN A 783 -43.68 1.19 -18.70
CA GLN A 783 -43.57 -0.04 -17.92
C GLN A 783 -42.35 0.13 -17.03
N ILE A 784 -42.56 0.60 -15.80
CA ILE A 784 -41.62 0.30 -14.73
C ILE A 784 -41.81 -1.19 -14.50
N GLU A 785 -40.93 -2.02 -15.06
CA GLU A 785 -40.97 -3.45 -14.81
C GLU A 785 -40.94 -3.66 -13.30
N SER A 786 -41.96 -4.36 -12.80
CA SER A 786 -42.00 -4.81 -11.42
C SER A 786 -41.02 -5.97 -11.27
N HIS A 787 -39.72 -5.67 -11.36
CA HIS A 787 -38.63 -6.53 -10.89
C HIS A 787 -38.59 -6.54 -9.35
N ALA A 788 -39.74 -6.86 -8.75
CA ALA A 788 -39.76 -7.95 -7.80
C ALA A 788 -39.37 -9.23 -8.55
N GLN A 789 -38.08 -9.39 -8.86
CA GLN A 789 -37.55 -10.74 -8.95
C GLN A 789 -37.66 -11.30 -7.53
N GLU A 790 -38.62 -12.19 -7.33
CA GLU A 790 -38.59 -13.13 -6.23
C GLU A 790 -37.30 -13.93 -6.38
N ASP A 791 -36.26 -13.58 -5.62
CA ASP A 791 -35.03 -14.36 -5.55
C ASP A 791 -35.28 -15.62 -4.71
N SER A 792 -36.10 -16.49 -5.31
CA SER A 792 -36.56 -17.80 -4.89
C SER A 792 -35.42 -18.83 -4.96
N ARG A 793 -34.23 -18.40 -4.52
CA ARG A 793 -32.97 -19.15 -4.45
C ARG A 793 -32.31 -19.12 -3.08
N ASN A 794 -32.92 -18.46 -2.09
CA ASN A 794 -32.60 -18.70 -0.68
C ASN A 794 -33.15 -20.07 -0.23
N GLN A 795 -32.50 -21.14 -0.69
CA GLN A 795 -32.60 -22.48 -0.10
C GLN A 795 -31.21 -23.08 0.13
N SER A 796 -30.99 -23.50 1.38
CA SER A 796 -29.85 -24.29 1.88
C SER A 796 -28.49 -23.59 2.03
N LEU A 797 -27.74 -24.04 3.06
CA LEU A 797 -26.37 -23.68 3.44
C LEU A 797 -26.21 -22.23 3.95
N CYS A 798 -25.81 -21.97 5.21
CA CYS A 798 -25.31 -22.87 6.26
C CYS A 798 -24.07 -23.70 5.91
N LEU A 799 -23.01 -23.02 5.46
CA LEU A 799 -21.62 -23.26 5.88
C LEU A 799 -20.77 -22.00 5.61
#